data_AF-A0A9P9CK84-F1
#
_entry.id   AF-A0A9P9CK84-F1
#
_cell.length_a   1.000
_cell.length_b   1.000
_cell.length_c   1.000
_cell.angle_alpha   90.00
_cell.angle_beta   90.00
_cell.angle_gamma   90.00
#
_symmetry.space_group_name_H-M   'P 1'
#
loop_
_entity.id
_entity.type
_entity.pdbx_description
1 polymer ?
#
loop_
_entity_poly.entity_id
_entity_poly.type
_entity_poly.pdbx_seq_one_letter_code
_entity_poly.pdbx_strand_id
1 'polypeptide(L)'
;MPLKAISQTTLLLWMFCVNLQAYDDELADLLTAIDALWTAVGLHHAPQPGNSGNLDAAVQNYLRGLLQSAIKISLIRSSSRLKRFAAAHSVDASIRSTLIDLQNNTKALSFTASTSAGVQRLEVSVRELTVNANSIADKIDALSPTPGSLHFSATPPPPPRFFFGREKIVEDYIALLIKPHSVPLAILGSGGIGKTALALYLLHHKATKQHFGKHRFFVSCEAITSAEGLAAGLATLFNLEPTRDPLTAVVRHLESSSAATLLVIDNLDTIWNTEDSILRGKVDNILAVLQVSLLSLVITARGDRPPSAVDWANEKEEQLAPLTLGDARRLFSAVTRVGLDADEAIQLDELLRVVDCMPLAVCILSQLADGGQAPSKLLQRWRVVQTRMLQVQETGRLSNVEVSIQLSLDCLPQQPPEARQLLALCSLLPDGLSSLVRDRLHVCFPDISLPIETLRRLAIVQVIGLGPDQVVKILNPIRVYVQSQDCLPIEEAQYKVLVQSYIQIALSTPITVDENYRALRDAFAPEQGNTNAVLLHQIRILTEEPAKQLVTAVDKLSKSLLLIGENPVLLNELIPQLAKYPHRQRDAADCLNRRANALQMFGKYSESIEESKRACELYERVGDDAIYDIVWRQCVDGQTYCWMGQYEKAEKETTSALERFRKLYRQDFGAATALRDLGYLAYSKGEFPLAKTQTEAARCEFERLGRRLQAAQCIRNLGQIALSLDSPEEAEQYLLAAISEVEPMGAVGRQVVARCNKYLGRICHMRGQLDRADALYDKSRIQSGKFGSETLGFARLSYFVGLLRVDQMRVQEAVCQFGDALNSYRRIGREREAAECECELQKLSSIRQ
;
A
#
# COMPACT_ATOMS: atom_id res chain seq x y z
N MET A 1 57.39 2.32 -14.69
CA MET A 1 56.31 1.75 -15.52
C MET A 1 54.92 1.63 -14.81
N PRO A 2 54.36 2.67 -14.14
CA PRO A 2 52.93 2.70 -13.79
C PRO A 2 52.05 3.49 -14.78
N LEU A 3 52.56 4.57 -15.36
CA LEU A 3 51.86 5.43 -16.33
C LEU A 3 51.39 4.66 -17.59
N LYS A 4 52.18 3.68 -18.05
CA LYS A 4 51.84 2.83 -19.20
C LYS A 4 50.56 1.99 -18.99
N ALA A 5 50.33 1.53 -17.75
CA ALA A 5 49.16 0.75 -17.39
C ALA A 5 47.91 1.62 -17.24
N ILE A 6 48.05 2.85 -16.72
CA ILE A 6 46.97 3.84 -16.65
C ILE A 6 46.55 4.26 -18.06
N SER A 7 47.51 4.58 -18.94
CA SER A 7 47.22 4.88 -20.34
C SER A 7 46.64 3.69 -21.12
N GLN A 8 47.06 2.45 -20.86
CA GLN A 8 46.42 1.29 -21.51
C GLN A 8 44.99 1.08 -21.04
N THR A 9 44.70 1.31 -19.76
CA THR A 9 43.36 1.13 -19.18
C THR A 9 42.40 2.22 -19.68
N THR A 10 42.83 3.48 -19.73
CA THR A 10 42.01 4.57 -20.27
C THR A 10 41.81 4.45 -21.78
N LEU A 11 42.81 3.95 -22.53
CA LEU A 11 42.66 3.66 -23.97
C LEU A 11 41.67 2.52 -24.23
N LEU A 12 41.71 1.45 -23.43
CA LEU A 12 40.75 0.34 -23.52
C LEU A 12 39.33 0.81 -23.20
N LEU A 13 39.17 1.69 -22.21
CA LEU A 13 37.88 2.31 -21.87
C LEU A 13 37.35 3.19 -23.02
N TRP A 14 38.21 4.02 -23.61
CA TRP A 14 37.86 4.87 -24.75
C TRP A 14 37.43 4.05 -25.97
N MET A 15 38.23 3.04 -26.35
CA MET A 15 37.91 2.13 -27.47
C MET A 15 36.60 1.37 -27.25
N PHE A 16 36.30 0.99 -26.00
CA PHE A 16 35.05 0.31 -25.65
C PHE A 16 33.83 1.25 -25.76
N CYS A 17 33.96 2.51 -25.31
CA CYS A 17 32.89 3.51 -25.40
C CYS A 17 32.63 3.97 -26.85
N VAL A 18 33.67 4.11 -27.69
CA VAL A 18 33.52 4.43 -29.12
C VAL A 18 32.77 3.33 -29.88
N ASN A 19 32.99 2.05 -29.54
CA ASN A 19 32.24 0.94 -30.12
C ASN A 19 30.76 0.91 -29.69
N LEU A 20 30.41 1.51 -28.55
CA LEU A 20 29.04 1.59 -28.03
C LEU A 20 28.27 2.81 -28.55
N GLN A 21 28.97 3.87 -28.96
CA GLN A 21 28.38 5.08 -29.56
C GLN A 21 27.63 4.79 -30.87
N ALA A 22 27.93 3.66 -31.52
CA ALA A 22 27.18 3.18 -32.70
C ALA A 22 25.73 2.72 -32.38
N TYR A 23 25.36 2.61 -31.10
CA TYR A 23 24.07 2.09 -30.66
C TYR A 23 23.23 3.09 -29.83
N ASP A 24 23.82 4.20 -29.36
CA ASP A 24 23.13 5.22 -28.55
C ASP A 24 23.92 6.56 -28.53
N ASP A 25 23.29 7.65 -29.00
CA ASP A 25 23.91 8.97 -29.14
C ASP A 25 24.09 9.71 -27.79
N GLU A 26 23.43 9.26 -26.71
CA GLU A 26 23.48 9.89 -25.39
C GLU A 26 24.79 9.60 -24.60
N LEU A 27 25.71 8.81 -25.15
CA LEU A 27 27.03 8.49 -24.54
C LEU A 27 28.11 9.54 -24.81
N ALA A 28 27.80 10.60 -25.57
CA ALA A 28 28.75 11.65 -25.96
C ALA A 28 29.37 12.39 -24.75
N ASP A 29 28.59 12.64 -23.69
CA ASP A 29 29.05 13.38 -22.51
C ASP A 29 30.07 12.57 -21.68
N LEU A 30 29.88 11.25 -21.61
CA LEU A 30 30.80 10.33 -20.92
C LEU A 30 32.12 10.23 -21.69
N LEU A 31 32.07 10.13 -23.02
CA LEU A 31 33.25 10.13 -23.89
C LEU A 31 34.04 11.43 -23.76
N THR A 32 33.35 12.57 -23.74
CA THR A 32 33.97 13.90 -23.56
C THR A 32 34.68 14.01 -22.20
N ALA A 33 34.08 13.47 -21.14
CA ALA A 33 34.70 13.44 -19.82
C ALA A 33 35.91 12.48 -19.74
N ILE A 34 35.86 11.33 -20.44
CA ILE A 34 36.99 10.40 -20.57
C ILE A 34 38.13 11.03 -21.36
N ASP A 35 37.84 11.78 -22.43
CA ASP A 35 38.84 12.52 -23.21
C ASP A 35 39.51 13.63 -22.40
N ALA A 36 38.74 14.36 -21.58
CA ALA A 36 39.30 15.35 -20.66
C ALA A 36 40.25 14.69 -19.64
N LEU A 37 39.88 13.52 -19.11
CA LEU A 37 40.70 12.70 -18.22
C LEU A 37 41.97 12.17 -18.90
N TRP A 38 41.86 11.70 -20.15
CA TRP A 38 42.99 11.27 -20.98
C TRP A 38 43.98 12.42 -21.18
N THR A 39 43.48 13.60 -21.50
CA THR A 39 44.28 14.80 -21.72
C THR A 39 44.96 15.26 -20.42
N ALA A 40 44.27 15.16 -19.29
CA ALA A 40 44.82 15.48 -17.97
C ALA A 40 45.94 14.51 -17.55
N VAL A 41 45.78 13.21 -17.84
CA VAL A 41 46.79 12.17 -17.57
C VAL A 41 47.98 12.26 -18.54
N GLY A 42 47.74 12.70 -19.79
CA GLY A 42 48.75 12.81 -20.85
C GLY A 42 49.73 13.98 -20.71
N LEU A 43 49.48 14.96 -19.85
CA LEU A 43 50.27 16.21 -19.76
C LEU A 43 51.42 16.21 -18.75
N HIS A 44 51.78 15.08 -18.13
CA HIS A 44 52.91 15.02 -17.20
C HIS A 44 54.10 14.21 -17.74
N HIS A 45 55.04 14.91 -18.39
CA HIS A 45 56.45 14.53 -18.36
C HIS A 45 56.99 14.77 -16.94
N ALA A 46 57.12 13.67 -16.19
CA ALA A 46 57.91 13.41 -14.97
C ALA A 46 58.09 14.53 -13.91
N PRO A 47 57.66 14.25 -12.66
CA PRO A 47 58.43 14.60 -11.48
C PRO A 47 59.04 13.35 -10.80
N GLN A 48 60.17 13.58 -10.11
CA GLN A 48 61.10 12.59 -9.55
C GLN A 48 60.55 11.72 -8.41
N PRO A 49 61.20 10.56 -8.12
CA PRO A 49 60.67 9.54 -7.23
C PRO A 49 60.90 9.89 -5.76
N GLY A 50 59.82 10.26 -5.08
CA GLY A 50 59.75 10.34 -3.63
C GLY A 50 58.28 10.49 -3.22
N ASN A 51 57.69 9.42 -2.66
CA ASN A 51 56.29 9.29 -2.20
C ASN A 51 55.16 9.13 -3.25
N SER A 52 55.42 8.65 -4.47
CA SER A 52 54.35 8.43 -5.49
C SER A 52 53.55 7.12 -5.37
N GLY A 53 53.98 6.16 -4.52
CA GLY A 53 53.39 4.81 -4.50
C GLY A 53 51.92 4.74 -4.05
N ASN A 54 51.51 5.61 -3.12
CA ASN A 54 50.12 5.62 -2.60
C ASN A 54 49.15 6.31 -3.55
N LEU A 55 49.60 7.36 -4.27
CA LEU A 55 48.76 8.11 -5.19
C LEU A 55 48.52 7.32 -6.49
N ASP A 56 49.55 6.66 -7.02
CA ASP A 56 49.43 5.82 -8.22
C ASP A 56 48.48 4.63 -8.01
N ALA A 57 48.55 3.99 -6.83
CA ALA A 57 47.64 2.91 -6.46
C ALA A 57 46.21 3.41 -6.21
N ALA A 58 46.04 4.59 -5.60
CA ALA A 58 44.74 5.21 -5.38
C ALA A 58 44.06 5.60 -6.72
N VAL A 59 44.81 6.19 -7.65
CA VAL A 59 44.31 6.56 -9.00
C VAL A 59 43.97 5.31 -9.82
N GLN A 60 44.79 4.25 -9.76
CA GLN A 60 44.46 2.98 -10.42
C GLN A 60 43.22 2.30 -9.82
N ASN A 61 43.07 2.28 -8.50
CA ASN A 61 41.89 1.71 -7.84
C ASN A 61 40.63 2.54 -8.14
N TYR A 62 40.76 3.86 -8.20
CA TYR A 62 39.66 4.74 -8.59
C TYR A 62 39.22 4.50 -10.04
N LEU A 63 40.16 4.50 -11.00
CA LEU A 63 39.85 4.25 -12.41
C LEU A 63 39.30 2.83 -12.63
N ARG A 64 39.82 1.81 -11.92
CA ARG A 64 39.28 0.45 -11.96
C ARG A 64 37.86 0.38 -11.38
N GLY A 65 37.60 1.10 -10.29
CA GLY A 65 36.26 1.23 -9.71
C GLY A 65 35.29 1.90 -10.67
N LEU A 66 35.71 2.98 -11.34
CA LEU A 66 34.92 3.70 -12.35
C LEU A 66 34.60 2.81 -13.56
N LEU A 67 35.59 2.04 -14.02
CA LEU A 67 35.45 1.11 -15.15
C LEU A 67 34.52 -0.07 -14.81
N GLN A 68 34.63 -0.65 -13.61
CA GLN A 68 33.71 -1.69 -13.14
C GLN A 68 32.28 -1.17 -12.96
N SER A 69 32.15 0.09 -12.52
CA SER A 69 30.86 0.75 -12.32
C SER A 69 30.17 1.04 -13.65
N ALA A 70 30.91 1.60 -14.62
CA ALA A 70 30.41 1.88 -15.96
C ALA A 70 30.01 0.60 -16.70
N ILE A 71 30.82 -0.46 -16.62
CA ILE A 71 30.51 -1.77 -17.22
C ILE A 71 29.25 -2.38 -16.59
N LYS A 72 29.10 -2.33 -15.26
CA LYS A 72 27.89 -2.82 -14.56
C LYS A 72 26.64 -2.04 -14.97
N ILE A 73 26.71 -0.71 -14.98
CA ILE A 73 25.59 0.16 -15.39
C ILE A 73 25.21 -0.11 -16.86
N SER A 74 26.20 -0.31 -17.74
CA SER A 74 25.98 -0.61 -19.16
C SER A 74 25.38 -2.00 -19.39
N LEU A 75 25.84 -3.04 -18.68
CA LEU A 75 25.28 -4.41 -18.74
C LEU A 75 23.83 -4.47 -18.27
N ILE A 76 23.52 -3.70 -17.21
CA ILE A 76 22.18 -3.56 -16.64
C ILE A 76 21.24 -2.83 -17.62
N ARG A 77 21.73 -1.82 -18.35
CA ARG A 77 20.94 -1.05 -19.32
C ARG A 77 20.74 -1.77 -20.66
N SER A 78 21.75 -2.47 -21.18
CA SER A 78 21.68 -3.15 -22.49
C SER A 78 20.91 -4.47 -22.46
N SER A 79 20.73 -5.08 -21.29
CA SER A 79 20.04 -6.36 -21.15
C SER A 79 18.55 -6.19 -20.89
N SER A 80 17.79 -5.84 -21.93
CA SER A 80 16.31 -5.86 -21.93
C SER A 80 15.72 -7.22 -21.47
N ARG A 81 16.51 -8.30 -21.55
CA ARG A 81 16.16 -9.64 -21.04
C ARG A 81 16.43 -9.87 -19.54
N LEU A 82 17.36 -9.16 -18.89
CA LEU A 82 17.63 -9.32 -17.45
C LEU A 82 16.62 -8.58 -16.57
N LYS A 83 15.96 -7.52 -17.09
CA LYS A 83 14.80 -6.87 -16.44
C LYS A 83 13.63 -7.84 -16.17
N ARG A 84 13.61 -9.01 -16.82
CA ARG A 84 12.62 -10.08 -16.61
C ARG A 84 12.95 -11.03 -15.45
N PHE A 85 14.20 -11.06 -14.95
CA PHE A 85 14.65 -12.06 -13.98
C PHE A 85 15.28 -11.49 -12.71
N ALA A 86 15.68 -10.21 -12.70
CA ALA A 86 16.12 -9.52 -11.49
C ALA A 86 15.03 -8.56 -11.02
N ALA A 87 14.63 -8.67 -9.74
CA ALA A 87 13.78 -7.66 -9.10
C ALA A 87 14.41 -6.27 -9.32
N ALA A 88 13.63 -5.29 -9.76
CA ALA A 88 14.12 -3.94 -10.07
C ALA A 88 15.00 -3.34 -8.94
N HIS A 89 14.73 -3.69 -7.69
CA HIS A 89 15.52 -3.30 -6.53
C HIS A 89 16.92 -3.92 -6.40
N SER A 90 17.18 -5.11 -6.95
CA SER A 90 18.54 -5.69 -7.01
C SER A 90 19.45 -4.83 -7.88
N VAL A 91 18.87 -4.31 -8.97
CA VAL A 91 19.53 -3.41 -9.89
C VAL A 91 19.77 -2.04 -9.24
N ASP A 92 18.75 -1.46 -8.60
CA ASP A 92 18.87 -0.16 -7.93
C ASP A 92 19.82 -0.18 -6.72
N ALA A 93 19.78 -1.25 -5.92
CA ALA A 93 20.70 -1.44 -4.80
C ALA A 93 22.14 -1.66 -5.29
N SER A 94 22.33 -2.37 -6.41
CA SER A 94 23.65 -2.56 -7.01
C SER A 94 24.19 -1.26 -7.62
N ILE A 95 23.34 -0.44 -8.23
CA ILE A 95 23.73 0.89 -8.73
C ILE A 95 24.08 1.83 -7.55
N ARG A 96 23.28 1.85 -6.48
CA ARG A 96 23.54 2.66 -5.28
C ARG A 96 24.80 2.22 -4.54
N SER A 97 25.04 0.92 -4.37
CA SER A 97 26.28 0.43 -3.74
C SER A 97 27.50 0.80 -4.57
N THR A 98 27.39 0.67 -5.89
CA THR A 98 28.43 1.05 -6.84
C THR A 98 28.72 2.56 -6.80
N LEU A 99 27.70 3.41 -6.67
CA LEU A 99 27.83 4.87 -6.46
C LEU A 99 28.48 5.21 -5.12
N ILE A 100 28.12 4.50 -4.05
CA ILE A 100 28.73 4.67 -2.72
C ILE A 100 30.21 4.27 -2.75
N ASP A 101 30.54 3.16 -3.40
CA ASP A 101 31.93 2.73 -3.58
C ASP A 101 32.74 3.76 -4.39
N LEU A 102 32.13 4.36 -5.42
CA LEU A 102 32.74 5.44 -6.20
C LEU A 102 32.98 6.68 -5.35
N GLN A 103 32.00 7.08 -4.52
CA GLN A 103 32.10 8.22 -3.61
C GLN A 103 33.17 7.98 -2.53
N ASN A 104 33.26 6.77 -1.98
CA ASN A 104 34.26 6.39 -0.99
C ASN A 104 35.67 6.39 -1.60
N ASN A 105 35.83 5.86 -2.81
CA ASN A 105 37.09 5.90 -3.55
C ASN A 105 37.48 7.35 -3.94
N THR A 106 36.50 8.20 -4.26
CA THR A 106 36.72 9.65 -4.52
C THR A 106 37.22 10.37 -3.27
N LYS A 107 36.60 10.11 -2.10
CA LYS A 107 37.03 10.68 -0.82
C LYS A 107 38.45 10.22 -0.45
N ALA A 108 38.77 8.95 -0.67
CA ALA A 108 40.11 8.42 -0.45
C ALA A 108 41.17 9.08 -1.36
N LEU A 109 40.79 9.43 -2.60
CA LEU A 109 41.67 10.17 -3.51
C LEU A 109 41.89 11.62 -3.05
N SER A 110 40.84 12.33 -2.61
CA SER A 110 40.94 13.72 -2.12
C SER A 110 41.80 13.84 -0.85
N PHE A 111 41.82 12.81 0.00
CA PHE A 111 42.64 12.80 1.21
C PHE A 111 44.14 12.58 0.93
N THR A 112 44.48 11.92 -0.17
CA THR A 112 45.87 11.53 -0.49
C THR A 112 46.63 12.54 -1.36
N ALA A 113 45.96 13.57 -1.88
CA ALA A 113 46.43 14.29 -3.06
C ALA A 113 46.61 15.81 -2.86
N SER A 114 47.12 16.25 -1.71
CA SER A 114 47.20 17.68 -1.35
C SER A 114 48.32 18.50 -2.01
N THR A 115 49.03 18.03 -3.05
CA THR A 115 50.26 18.72 -3.52
C THR A 115 50.53 18.83 -5.02
N SER A 116 49.56 18.73 -5.94
CA SER A 116 49.83 19.19 -7.32
C SER A 116 48.62 19.75 -8.08
N ALA A 117 48.88 20.75 -8.93
CA ALA A 117 47.87 21.41 -9.78
C ALA A 117 47.17 20.46 -10.78
N GLY A 118 47.79 19.31 -11.09
CA GLY A 118 47.17 18.24 -11.89
C GLY A 118 46.06 17.50 -11.13
N VAL A 119 46.20 17.36 -9.81
CA VAL A 119 45.18 16.75 -8.94
C VAL A 119 43.95 17.65 -8.81
N GLN A 120 44.12 18.97 -8.66
CA GLN A 120 42.98 19.88 -8.57
C GLN A 120 42.09 19.84 -9.83
N ARG A 121 42.68 19.67 -11.03
CA ARG A 121 41.89 19.47 -12.25
C ARG A 121 41.17 18.13 -12.27
N LEU A 122 41.81 17.06 -11.81
CA LEU A 122 41.18 15.74 -11.63
C LEU A 122 40.02 15.80 -10.61
N GLU A 123 40.17 16.51 -9.48
CA GLU A 123 39.09 16.70 -8.50
C GLU A 123 37.90 17.45 -9.10
N VAL A 124 38.15 18.46 -9.94
CA VAL A 124 37.10 19.21 -10.64
C VAL A 124 36.35 18.32 -11.63
N SER A 125 37.07 17.59 -12.49
CA SER A 125 36.42 16.68 -13.46
C SER A 125 35.70 15.51 -12.78
N VAL A 126 36.20 15.02 -11.65
CA VAL A 126 35.52 13.98 -10.84
C VAL A 126 34.26 14.54 -10.16
N ARG A 127 34.28 15.78 -9.67
CA ARG A 127 33.08 16.45 -9.15
C ARG A 127 32.03 16.64 -10.24
N GLU A 128 32.42 17.05 -11.44
CA GLU A 128 31.50 17.18 -12.58
C GLU A 128 30.88 15.83 -12.97
N LEU A 129 31.68 14.77 -13.03
CA LEU A 129 31.17 13.40 -13.25
C LEU A 129 30.21 12.94 -12.15
N THR A 130 30.47 13.30 -10.89
CA THR A 130 29.60 12.97 -9.76
C THR A 130 28.27 13.73 -9.81
N VAL A 131 28.31 15.02 -10.19
CA VAL A 131 27.11 15.85 -10.37
C VAL A 131 26.26 15.34 -11.54
N ASN A 132 26.89 14.97 -12.66
CA ASN A 132 26.19 14.37 -13.79
C ASN A 132 25.62 12.99 -13.46
N ALA A 133 26.34 12.16 -12.70
CA ALA A 133 25.82 10.88 -12.22
C ALA A 133 24.61 11.03 -11.28
N ASN A 134 24.63 12.04 -10.39
CA ASN A 134 23.49 12.36 -9.53
C ASN A 134 22.30 12.92 -10.33
N SER A 135 22.54 13.80 -11.31
CA SER A 135 21.50 14.30 -12.24
C SER A 135 20.87 13.16 -13.04
N ILE A 136 21.66 12.17 -13.44
CA ILE A 136 21.18 10.94 -14.08
C ILE A 136 20.39 10.07 -13.09
N ALA A 137 20.83 9.95 -11.82
CA ALA A 137 20.11 9.23 -10.77
C ALA A 137 18.74 9.88 -10.45
N ASP A 138 18.67 11.21 -10.37
CA ASP A 138 17.43 11.95 -10.16
C ASP A 138 16.47 11.80 -11.34
N LYS A 139 17.00 11.76 -12.57
CA LYS A 139 16.21 11.46 -13.78
C LYS A 139 15.74 10.00 -13.82
N ILE A 140 16.50 9.06 -13.26
CA ILE A 140 16.11 7.64 -13.12
C ILE A 140 14.99 7.48 -12.09
N ASP A 141 15.08 8.15 -10.93
CA ASP A 141 14.00 8.15 -9.92
C ASP A 141 12.70 8.75 -10.51
N ALA A 142 12.81 9.72 -11.43
CA ALA A 142 11.67 10.29 -12.17
C ALA A 142 11.13 9.39 -13.31
N LEU A 143 11.91 8.39 -13.77
CA LEU A 143 11.59 7.50 -14.90
C LEU A 143 11.21 6.08 -14.48
N SER A 144 11.30 5.74 -13.19
CA SER A 144 10.86 4.45 -12.66
C SER A 144 9.35 4.27 -12.95
N PRO A 145 8.94 3.30 -13.78
CA PRO A 145 7.53 2.96 -13.90
C PRO A 145 7.12 2.34 -12.56
N THR A 146 6.32 3.06 -11.78
CA THR A 146 5.54 2.46 -10.69
C THR A 146 4.72 1.33 -11.30
N PRO A 147 4.92 0.05 -10.92
CA PRO A 147 3.97 -1.00 -11.26
C PRO A 147 2.66 -0.61 -10.56
N GLY A 148 1.75 -0.02 -11.33
CA GLY A 148 0.53 0.55 -10.80
C GLY A 148 -0.29 -0.55 -10.16
N SER A 149 -0.69 -0.35 -8.90
CA SER A 149 -1.80 -1.11 -8.37
C SER A 149 -3.04 -0.81 -9.23
N LEU A 150 -3.78 -1.84 -9.64
CA LEU A 150 -5.02 -1.67 -10.42
C LEU A 150 -6.08 -0.86 -9.67
N HIS A 151 -5.93 -0.74 -8.35
CA HIS A 151 -6.83 -0.01 -7.45
C HIS A 151 -6.45 1.43 -7.19
N PHE A 152 -5.16 1.70 -7.06
CA PHE A 152 -4.61 2.94 -6.55
C PHE A 152 -3.47 3.36 -7.49
N SER A 153 -3.85 3.70 -8.71
CA SER A 153 -2.92 4.23 -9.69
C SER A 153 -2.99 5.75 -9.68
N ALA A 154 -1.83 6.40 -9.51
CA ALA A 154 -1.70 7.84 -9.72
C ALA A 154 -2.06 8.26 -11.16
N THR A 155 -2.07 7.31 -12.11
CA THR A 155 -2.51 7.53 -13.49
C THR A 155 -3.90 6.92 -13.69
N PRO A 156 -4.91 7.68 -14.13
CA PRO A 156 -6.25 7.15 -14.32
C PRO A 156 -6.28 6.08 -15.43
N PRO A 157 -7.15 5.05 -15.34
CA PRO A 157 -7.35 4.06 -16.40
C PRO A 157 -7.68 4.73 -17.74
N PRO A 158 -7.41 4.06 -18.90
CA PRO A 158 -7.69 4.65 -20.20
C PRO A 158 -9.19 4.95 -20.36
N PRO A 159 -9.55 6.01 -21.10
CA PRO A 159 -10.95 6.32 -21.38
C PRO A 159 -11.58 5.23 -22.25
N PRO A 160 -12.92 5.11 -22.25
CA PRO A 160 -13.61 4.19 -23.16
C PRO A 160 -13.25 4.50 -24.62
N ARG A 161 -13.02 3.45 -25.42
CA ARG A 161 -12.68 3.59 -26.84
C ARG A 161 -13.79 4.25 -27.66
N PHE A 162 -15.04 3.94 -27.31
CA PHE A 162 -16.23 4.49 -27.95
C PHE A 162 -17.13 5.07 -26.87
N PHE A 163 -17.59 6.30 -27.07
CA PHE A 163 -18.42 7.03 -26.11
C PHE A 163 -19.32 8.00 -26.89
N PHE A 164 -20.64 7.81 -26.80
CA PHE A 164 -21.64 8.51 -27.60
C PHE A 164 -22.89 8.84 -26.77
N GLY A 165 -23.61 9.90 -27.13
CA GLY A 165 -24.95 10.21 -26.62
C GLY A 165 -24.97 10.79 -25.21
N ARG A 166 -23.82 11.29 -24.75
CA ARG A 166 -23.61 11.83 -23.39
C ARG A 166 -22.96 13.22 -23.42
N GLU A 167 -22.94 13.86 -24.58
CA GLU A 167 -22.21 15.11 -24.82
C GLU A 167 -22.72 16.21 -23.89
N LYS A 168 -24.04 16.38 -23.78
CA LYS A 168 -24.65 17.37 -22.87
C LYS A 168 -24.30 17.13 -21.40
N ILE A 169 -24.42 15.89 -20.92
CA ILE A 169 -24.10 15.53 -19.53
C ILE A 169 -22.61 15.79 -19.24
N VAL A 170 -21.74 15.47 -20.20
CA VAL A 170 -20.31 15.77 -20.07
C VAL A 170 -20.07 17.27 -19.98
N GLU A 171 -20.70 18.07 -20.85
CA GLU A 171 -20.57 19.53 -20.82
C GLU A 171 -21.01 20.12 -19.47
N ASP A 172 -22.18 19.70 -18.98
CA ASP A 172 -22.75 20.14 -17.70
C ASP A 172 -21.83 19.77 -16.53
N TYR A 173 -21.35 18.52 -16.48
CA TYR A 173 -20.46 18.05 -15.41
C TYR A 173 -19.07 18.67 -15.47
N ILE A 174 -18.52 18.90 -16.67
CA ILE A 174 -17.23 19.60 -16.82
C ILE A 174 -17.35 21.04 -16.34
N ALA A 175 -18.44 21.74 -16.67
CA ALA A 175 -18.69 23.11 -16.21
C ALA A 175 -18.79 23.20 -14.68
N LEU A 176 -19.27 22.15 -14.02
CA LEU A 176 -19.25 22.02 -12.56
C LEU A 176 -17.83 21.76 -12.04
N LEU A 177 -17.11 20.77 -12.59
CA LEU A 177 -15.82 20.31 -12.08
C LEU A 177 -14.68 21.34 -12.20
N ILE A 178 -14.70 22.22 -13.21
CA ILE A 178 -13.61 23.20 -13.42
C ILE A 178 -13.75 24.49 -12.59
N LYS A 179 -14.75 24.55 -11.69
CA LYS A 179 -14.93 25.69 -10.78
C LYS A 179 -13.75 25.79 -9.80
N PRO A 180 -13.43 27.00 -9.30
CA PRO A 180 -12.28 27.22 -8.41
C PRO A 180 -12.44 26.64 -6.99
N HIS A 181 -13.54 25.95 -6.70
CA HIS A 181 -13.85 25.37 -5.40
C HIS A 181 -14.22 23.89 -5.58
N SER A 182 -14.08 23.11 -4.50
CA SER A 182 -14.54 21.72 -4.41
C SER A 182 -15.96 21.55 -4.92
N VAL A 183 -16.17 20.56 -5.79
CA VAL A 183 -17.50 20.16 -6.23
C VAL A 183 -17.64 18.63 -6.09
N PRO A 184 -18.55 18.15 -5.22
CA PRO A 184 -18.93 16.75 -5.16
C PRO A 184 -20.00 16.44 -6.23
N LEU A 185 -19.80 15.35 -6.98
CA LEU A 185 -20.69 14.90 -8.04
C LEU A 185 -20.96 13.40 -7.94
N ALA A 186 -22.24 13.01 -8.00
CA ALA A 186 -22.64 11.60 -7.93
C ALA A 186 -23.20 11.11 -9.27
N ILE A 187 -22.56 10.12 -9.88
CA ILE A 187 -23.05 9.46 -11.10
C ILE A 187 -23.81 8.20 -10.67
N LEU A 188 -25.14 8.25 -10.73
CA LEU A 188 -26.03 7.16 -10.31
C LEU A 188 -26.72 6.48 -11.49
N GLY A 189 -27.19 5.25 -11.28
CA GLY A 189 -27.95 4.48 -12.26
C GLY A 189 -27.77 2.97 -12.14
N SER A 190 -28.41 2.21 -13.03
CA SER A 190 -28.40 0.75 -13.03
C SER A 190 -27.07 0.12 -13.49
N GLY A 191 -26.93 -1.21 -13.36
CA GLY A 191 -25.75 -1.93 -13.85
C GLY A 191 -25.62 -1.87 -15.38
N GLY A 192 -24.42 -1.64 -15.90
CA GLY A 192 -24.17 -1.62 -17.37
C GLY A 192 -24.60 -0.34 -18.10
N ILE A 193 -25.11 0.67 -17.39
CA ILE A 193 -25.61 1.94 -17.95
C ILE A 193 -24.51 2.91 -18.42
N GLY A 194 -23.24 2.65 -18.06
CA GLY A 194 -22.08 3.44 -18.49
C GLY A 194 -21.54 4.44 -17.47
N LYS A 195 -21.85 4.31 -16.17
CA LYS A 195 -21.36 5.22 -15.11
C LYS A 195 -19.83 5.32 -15.06
N THR A 196 -19.14 4.19 -14.97
CA THR A 196 -17.67 4.13 -14.98
C THR A 196 -17.09 4.70 -16.28
N ALA A 197 -17.74 4.45 -17.42
CA ALA A 197 -17.31 5.00 -18.71
C ALA A 197 -17.41 6.53 -18.74
N LEU A 198 -18.50 7.10 -18.20
CA LEU A 198 -18.66 8.55 -18.05
C LEU A 198 -17.60 9.14 -17.11
N ALA A 199 -17.36 8.52 -15.94
CA ALA A 199 -16.35 8.99 -14.99
C ALA A 199 -14.93 8.98 -15.59
N LEU A 200 -14.56 7.92 -16.30
CA LEU A 200 -13.28 7.84 -17.02
C LEU A 200 -13.21 8.87 -18.16
N TYR A 201 -14.30 9.11 -18.88
CA TYR A 201 -14.35 10.14 -19.91
C TYR A 201 -14.11 11.54 -19.32
N LEU A 202 -14.76 11.88 -18.19
CA LEU A 202 -14.56 13.14 -17.47
C LEU A 202 -13.11 13.32 -17.02
N LEU A 203 -12.48 12.27 -16.48
CA LEU A 203 -11.07 12.27 -16.08
C LEU A 203 -10.14 12.60 -17.26
N HIS A 204 -10.46 12.14 -18.47
CA HIS A 204 -9.62 12.31 -19.66
C HIS A 204 -9.99 13.50 -20.55
N HIS A 205 -11.10 14.19 -20.25
CA HIS A 205 -11.58 15.33 -21.01
C HIS A 205 -10.52 16.45 -21.06
N LYS A 206 -10.49 17.18 -22.17
CA LYS A 206 -9.47 18.21 -22.44
C LYS A 206 -9.46 19.31 -21.37
N ALA A 207 -10.64 19.80 -20.97
CA ALA A 207 -10.75 20.83 -19.94
C ALA A 207 -10.27 20.32 -18.56
N THR A 208 -10.62 19.09 -18.19
CA THR A 208 -10.15 18.44 -16.95
C THR A 208 -8.64 18.27 -16.95
N LYS A 209 -8.05 17.87 -18.09
CA LYS A 209 -6.59 17.80 -18.29
C LYS A 209 -5.91 19.14 -18.05
N GLN A 210 -6.50 20.22 -18.56
CA GLN A 210 -5.96 21.57 -18.43
C GLN A 210 -6.08 22.10 -16.99
N HIS A 211 -7.20 21.84 -16.32
CA HIS A 211 -7.46 22.36 -14.97
C HIS A 211 -6.71 21.58 -13.88
N PHE A 212 -6.78 20.24 -13.89
CA PHE A 212 -6.24 19.40 -12.82
C PHE A 212 -4.85 18.81 -13.13
N GLY A 213 -4.38 18.89 -14.39
CA GLY A 213 -3.04 18.42 -14.78
C GLY A 213 -2.81 16.94 -14.48
N LYS A 214 -1.81 16.63 -13.62
CA LYS A 214 -1.51 15.26 -13.19
C LYS A 214 -2.30 14.82 -11.94
N HIS A 215 -3.01 15.73 -11.26
CA HIS A 215 -3.74 15.47 -10.02
C HIS A 215 -5.15 14.91 -10.29
N ARG A 216 -5.21 13.83 -11.06
CA ARG A 216 -6.46 13.17 -11.47
C ARG A 216 -6.36 11.70 -11.11
N PHE A 217 -7.15 11.29 -10.14
CA PHE A 217 -7.02 10.00 -9.48
C PHE A 217 -8.29 9.18 -9.62
N PHE A 218 -8.12 7.86 -9.70
CA PHE A 218 -9.21 6.90 -9.83
C PHE A 218 -9.02 5.77 -8.81
N VAL A 219 -10.08 5.46 -8.07
CA VAL A 219 -10.15 4.38 -7.10
C VAL A 219 -11.31 3.48 -7.43
N SER A 220 -11.05 2.18 -7.55
CA SER A 220 -12.11 1.17 -7.67
C SER A 220 -12.41 0.53 -6.33
N CYS A 221 -13.67 0.62 -5.86
CA CYS A 221 -14.16 -0.02 -4.65
C CYS A 221 -14.49 -1.52 -4.82
N GLU A 222 -14.20 -2.08 -5.99
CA GLU A 222 -14.64 -3.42 -6.39
C GLU A 222 -14.09 -4.57 -5.53
N ALA A 223 -12.85 -4.45 -5.02
CA ALA A 223 -12.27 -5.40 -4.08
C ALA A 223 -12.15 -4.85 -2.65
N ILE A 224 -12.65 -3.64 -2.42
CA ILE A 224 -12.64 -3.03 -1.10
C ILE A 224 -13.83 -3.59 -0.32
N THR A 225 -13.57 -4.10 0.88
CA THR A 225 -14.58 -4.74 1.72
C THR A 225 -14.79 -4.05 3.07
N SER A 226 -14.10 -2.93 3.33
CA SER A 226 -14.17 -2.17 4.57
C SER A 226 -13.93 -0.67 4.33
N ALA A 227 -14.43 0.18 5.22
CA ALA A 227 -14.21 1.62 5.17
C ALA A 227 -12.73 1.96 5.40
N GLU A 228 -12.08 1.26 6.33
CA GLU A 228 -10.66 1.37 6.62
C GLU A 228 -9.81 0.97 5.40
N GLY A 229 -10.24 -0.04 4.64
CA GLY A 229 -9.62 -0.42 3.37
C GLY A 229 -9.73 0.67 2.31
N LEU A 230 -10.85 1.38 2.24
CA LEU A 230 -10.98 2.57 1.36
C LEU A 230 -10.01 3.67 1.78
N ALA A 231 -9.94 4.00 3.07
CA ALA A 231 -9.04 5.04 3.56
C ALA A 231 -7.56 4.69 3.32
N ALA A 232 -7.15 3.45 3.63
CA ALA A 232 -5.79 2.94 3.34
C ALA A 232 -5.47 2.97 1.83
N GLY A 233 -6.46 2.63 1.02
CA GLY A 233 -6.39 2.73 -0.43
C GLY A 233 -6.11 4.15 -0.92
N LEU A 234 -6.87 5.13 -0.41
CA LEU A 234 -6.65 6.54 -0.71
C LEU A 234 -5.25 7.00 -0.25
N ALA A 235 -4.79 6.59 0.92
CA ALA A 235 -3.44 6.93 1.38
C ALA A 235 -2.37 6.37 0.43
N THR A 236 -2.55 5.14 -0.05
CA THR A 236 -1.65 4.50 -1.03
C THR A 236 -1.66 5.27 -2.35
N LEU A 237 -2.84 5.69 -2.83
CA LEU A 237 -3.01 6.45 -4.07
C LEU A 237 -2.23 7.77 -4.07
N PHE A 238 -2.21 8.46 -2.93
CA PHE A 238 -1.46 9.71 -2.74
C PHE A 238 0.02 9.47 -2.35
N ASN A 239 0.51 8.22 -2.45
CA ASN A 239 1.87 7.82 -2.05
C ASN A 239 2.20 8.23 -0.61
N LEU A 240 1.22 8.20 0.27
CA LEU A 240 1.41 8.47 1.69
C LEU A 240 2.04 7.25 2.34
N GLU A 241 2.90 7.50 3.33
CA GLU A 241 3.42 6.40 4.12
C GLU A 241 2.29 5.77 4.93
N PRO A 242 2.34 4.45 5.16
CA PRO A 242 1.29 3.81 5.90
C PRO A 242 1.24 4.35 7.33
N THR A 243 0.04 4.59 7.80
CA THR A 243 -0.27 5.21 9.08
C THR A 243 -1.49 4.52 9.68
N ARG A 244 -1.69 4.66 10.99
CA ARG A 244 -2.85 4.12 11.70
C ARG A 244 -4.15 4.84 11.34
N ASP A 245 -4.08 6.11 10.96
CA ASP A 245 -5.20 6.87 10.40
C ASP A 245 -4.88 7.39 9.00
N PRO A 246 -5.10 6.53 7.99
CA PRO A 246 -4.85 6.89 6.61
C PRO A 246 -5.79 8.01 6.14
N LEU A 247 -7.02 8.11 6.67
CA LEU A 247 -7.97 9.14 6.26
C LEU A 247 -7.47 10.54 6.63
N THR A 248 -7.04 10.75 7.87
CA THR A 248 -6.51 12.05 8.29
C THR A 248 -5.23 12.42 7.55
N ALA A 249 -4.37 11.44 7.25
CA ALA A 249 -3.17 11.70 6.45
C ALA A 249 -3.53 12.15 5.03
N VAL A 250 -4.53 11.52 4.40
CA VAL A 250 -5.06 11.93 3.09
C VAL A 250 -5.59 13.35 3.14
N VAL A 251 -6.41 13.66 4.15
CA VAL A 251 -7.03 14.99 4.30
C VAL A 251 -5.97 16.07 4.47
N ARG A 252 -5.01 15.88 5.39
CA ARG A 252 -3.89 16.82 5.58
C ARG A 252 -3.05 17.00 4.32
N HIS A 253 -2.81 15.91 3.57
CA HIS A 253 -2.09 16.00 2.30
C HIS A 253 -2.85 16.85 1.29
N LEU A 254 -4.16 16.67 1.17
CA LEU A 254 -5.01 17.44 0.27
C LEU A 254 -5.15 18.91 0.71
N GLU A 255 -5.26 19.18 2.02
CA GLU A 255 -5.35 20.54 2.58
C GLU A 255 -4.03 21.33 2.45
N SER A 256 -2.89 20.64 2.55
CA SER A 256 -1.56 21.27 2.38
C SER A 256 -1.16 21.43 0.91
N SER A 257 -1.85 20.75 -0.01
CA SER A 257 -1.64 20.89 -1.45
C SER A 257 -2.27 22.17 -1.97
N SER A 258 -1.50 22.95 -2.75
CA SER A 258 -2.04 24.10 -3.49
C SER A 258 -2.63 23.71 -4.85
N ALA A 259 -2.60 22.43 -5.22
CA ALA A 259 -3.05 21.94 -6.52
C ALA A 259 -4.51 21.46 -6.47
N ALA A 260 -5.32 21.92 -7.41
CA ALA A 260 -6.65 21.40 -7.64
C ALA A 260 -6.57 19.90 -7.99
N THR A 261 -7.35 19.08 -7.29
CA THR A 261 -7.32 17.62 -7.40
C THR A 261 -8.70 17.09 -7.78
N LEU A 262 -8.75 16.15 -8.72
CA LEU A 262 -9.97 15.41 -9.08
C LEU A 262 -9.81 13.95 -8.65
N LEU A 263 -10.74 13.47 -7.81
CA LEU A 263 -10.77 12.09 -7.34
C LEU A 263 -12.07 11.41 -7.77
N VAL A 264 -11.95 10.29 -8.48
CA VAL A 264 -13.08 9.40 -8.81
C VAL A 264 -13.06 8.18 -7.90
N ILE A 265 -14.16 7.91 -7.20
CA ILE A 265 -14.41 6.67 -6.46
C ILE A 265 -15.49 5.87 -7.19
N ASP A 266 -15.08 4.79 -7.86
CA ASP A 266 -15.94 3.96 -8.71
C ASP A 266 -16.50 2.74 -7.96
N ASN A 267 -17.76 2.42 -8.24
CA ASN A 267 -18.53 1.32 -7.63
C ASN A 267 -18.62 1.42 -6.09
N LEU A 268 -18.86 2.62 -5.57
CA LEU A 268 -19.00 2.86 -4.12
C LEU A 268 -20.11 1.99 -3.49
N ASP A 269 -21.12 1.59 -4.28
CA ASP A 269 -22.21 0.75 -3.82
C ASP A 269 -21.76 -0.61 -3.26
N THR A 270 -20.57 -1.11 -3.64
CA THR A 270 -20.04 -2.37 -3.10
C THR A 270 -19.80 -2.34 -1.58
N ILE A 271 -19.52 -1.16 -1.03
CA ILE A 271 -19.25 -0.96 0.40
C ILE A 271 -20.27 -0.07 1.10
N TRP A 272 -20.96 0.81 0.37
CA TRP A 272 -21.94 1.74 0.95
C TRP A 272 -23.36 1.17 0.99
N ASN A 273 -23.78 0.45 -0.06
CA ASN A 273 -25.13 -0.11 -0.15
C ASN A 273 -25.21 -1.49 0.53
N THR A 274 -24.81 -1.54 1.80
CA THR A 274 -24.77 -2.76 2.62
C THR A 274 -25.83 -2.70 3.71
N GLU A 275 -26.27 -3.86 4.23
CA GLU A 275 -27.18 -3.92 5.38
C GLU A 275 -26.49 -3.49 6.70
N ASP A 276 -25.16 -3.47 6.72
CA ASP A 276 -24.36 -3.03 7.85
C ASP A 276 -24.39 -1.50 7.99
N SER A 277 -25.31 -1.02 8.84
CA SER A 277 -25.45 0.40 9.16
C SER A 277 -24.18 1.05 9.72
N ILE A 278 -23.32 0.28 10.41
CA ILE A 278 -22.06 0.78 10.97
C ILE A 278 -21.06 1.00 9.84
N LEU A 279 -20.90 0.03 8.94
CA LEU A 279 -20.05 0.18 7.77
C LEU A 279 -20.50 1.35 6.89
N ARG A 280 -21.81 1.47 6.63
CA ARG A 280 -22.38 2.59 5.87
C ARG A 280 -22.02 3.93 6.51
N GLY A 281 -22.23 4.08 7.82
CA GLY A 281 -21.90 5.30 8.56
C GLY A 281 -20.40 5.65 8.55
N LYS A 282 -19.51 4.64 8.52
CA LYS A 282 -18.06 4.88 8.37
C LYS A 282 -17.69 5.36 6.97
N VAL A 283 -18.30 4.82 5.92
CA VAL A 283 -18.10 5.29 4.55
C VAL A 283 -18.62 6.71 4.39
N ASP A 284 -19.79 7.01 4.96
CA ASP A 284 -20.34 8.37 5.01
C ASP A 284 -19.37 9.36 5.66
N ASN A 285 -18.74 8.99 6.78
CA ASN A 285 -17.72 9.81 7.42
C ASN A 285 -16.51 10.06 6.50
N ILE A 286 -16.01 9.04 5.79
CA ILE A 286 -14.92 9.22 4.82
C ILE A 286 -15.30 10.26 3.77
N LEU A 287 -16.50 10.16 3.18
CA LEU A 287 -16.96 11.08 2.14
C LEU A 287 -17.13 12.51 2.66
N ALA A 288 -17.61 12.67 3.89
CA ALA A 288 -17.78 13.97 4.54
C ALA A 288 -16.44 14.66 4.80
N VAL A 289 -15.44 13.94 5.30
CA VAL A 289 -14.11 14.53 5.58
C VAL A 289 -13.33 14.82 4.30
N LEU A 290 -13.63 14.15 3.19
CA LEU A 290 -13.04 14.46 1.87
C LEU A 290 -13.58 15.77 1.24
N GLN A 291 -14.49 16.50 1.89
CA GLN A 291 -14.96 17.82 1.41
C GLN A 291 -13.95 18.95 1.68
N VAL A 292 -12.75 18.83 1.10
CA VAL A 292 -11.66 19.81 1.22
C VAL A 292 -11.65 20.78 0.04
N SER A 293 -11.28 22.05 0.28
CA SER A 293 -11.49 23.19 -0.64
C SER A 293 -11.01 23.01 -2.08
N LEU A 294 -9.94 22.23 -2.31
CA LEU A 294 -9.33 22.01 -3.63
C LEU A 294 -9.52 20.58 -4.18
N LEU A 295 -10.39 19.77 -3.56
CA LEU A 295 -10.73 18.43 -4.06
C LEU A 295 -12.11 18.43 -4.72
N SER A 296 -12.16 18.14 -6.02
CA SER A 296 -13.41 17.74 -6.67
C SER A 296 -13.59 16.22 -6.54
N LEU A 297 -14.71 15.80 -5.99
CA LEU A 297 -15.02 14.39 -5.72
C LEU A 297 -16.09 13.90 -6.69
N VAL A 298 -15.83 12.80 -7.39
CA VAL A 298 -16.83 12.12 -8.23
C VAL A 298 -17.02 10.71 -7.70
N ILE A 299 -18.26 10.30 -7.47
CA ILE A 299 -18.58 8.91 -7.15
C ILE A 299 -19.38 8.25 -8.26
N THR A 300 -19.23 6.94 -8.41
CA THR A 300 -20.20 6.12 -9.15
C THR A 300 -20.83 5.09 -8.23
N ALA A 301 -22.15 4.95 -8.29
CA ALA A 301 -22.88 3.98 -7.47
C ALA A 301 -24.16 3.51 -8.15
N ARG A 302 -24.69 2.37 -7.71
CA ARG A 302 -26.06 1.94 -8.03
C ARG A 302 -27.04 2.57 -7.04
N GLY A 303 -28.28 2.75 -7.49
CA GLY A 303 -29.38 3.24 -6.66
C GLY A 303 -29.88 4.61 -7.07
N ASP A 304 -30.88 5.08 -6.32
CA ASP A 304 -31.68 6.26 -6.70
C ASP A 304 -31.24 7.54 -6.01
N ARG A 305 -30.51 7.43 -4.90
CA ARG A 305 -30.04 8.57 -4.12
C ARG A 305 -28.58 8.38 -3.74
N PRO A 306 -27.79 9.47 -3.75
CA PRO A 306 -26.40 9.41 -3.34
C PRO A 306 -26.29 9.40 -1.80
N PRO A 307 -25.09 9.14 -1.24
CA PRO A 307 -24.84 9.22 0.19
C PRO A 307 -25.21 10.58 0.79
N SER A 308 -26.03 10.61 1.84
CA SER A 308 -26.57 11.86 2.41
C SER A 308 -25.54 12.69 3.20
N ALA A 309 -24.35 12.14 3.44
CA ALA A 309 -23.29 12.83 4.19
C ALA A 309 -22.57 13.94 3.38
N VAL A 310 -22.91 14.11 2.10
CA VAL A 310 -22.31 15.06 1.18
C VAL A 310 -23.40 15.84 0.46
N ASP A 311 -23.20 17.15 0.33
CA ASP A 311 -24.09 18.03 -0.43
C ASP A 311 -23.76 17.96 -1.93
N TRP A 312 -24.35 17.01 -2.64
CA TRP A 312 -24.05 16.73 -4.06
C TRP A 312 -24.51 17.86 -4.98
N ALA A 313 -23.62 18.35 -5.84
CA ALA A 313 -23.92 19.44 -6.77
C ALA A 313 -25.01 19.08 -7.80
N ASN A 314 -25.20 17.79 -8.06
CA ASN A 314 -26.20 17.25 -8.98
C ASN A 314 -27.29 16.44 -8.26
N GLU A 315 -27.59 16.71 -6.98
CA GLU A 315 -28.61 15.98 -6.21
C GLU A 315 -30.00 15.98 -6.88
N LYS A 316 -30.32 17.05 -7.61
CA LYS A 316 -31.62 17.22 -8.31
C LYS A 316 -31.65 16.57 -9.70
N GLU A 317 -30.53 16.06 -10.19
CA GLU A 317 -30.48 15.41 -11.50
C GLU A 317 -31.00 13.98 -11.43
N GLU A 318 -31.66 13.56 -12.51
CA GLU A 318 -32.12 12.18 -12.65
C GLU A 318 -30.94 11.22 -12.87
N GLN A 319 -31.18 9.94 -12.59
CA GLN A 319 -30.20 8.89 -12.86
C GLN A 319 -29.78 8.87 -14.33
N LEU A 320 -28.60 8.31 -14.59
CA LEU A 320 -28.12 8.14 -15.95
C LEU A 320 -29.11 7.28 -16.76
N ALA A 321 -29.79 7.88 -17.72
CA ALA A 321 -30.76 7.20 -18.57
C ALA A 321 -30.08 6.27 -19.59
N PRO A 322 -30.76 5.29 -20.22
CA PRO A 322 -30.21 4.55 -21.35
C PRO A 322 -29.86 5.45 -22.55
N LEU A 323 -29.13 4.91 -23.54
CA LEU A 323 -28.82 5.67 -24.75
C LEU A 323 -30.07 5.91 -25.60
N THR A 324 -30.05 6.97 -26.41
CA THR A 324 -31.02 7.09 -27.48
C THR A 324 -30.80 5.97 -28.51
N LEU A 325 -31.85 5.59 -29.25
CA LEU A 325 -31.72 4.59 -30.31
C LEU A 325 -30.65 4.99 -31.34
N GLY A 326 -30.54 6.29 -31.67
CA GLY A 326 -29.54 6.80 -32.60
C GLY A 326 -28.11 6.64 -32.07
N ASP A 327 -27.87 6.95 -30.80
CA ASP A 327 -26.53 6.81 -30.20
C ASP A 327 -26.17 5.34 -29.92
N ALA A 328 -27.15 4.51 -29.58
CA ALA A 328 -26.97 3.05 -29.51
C ALA A 328 -26.58 2.47 -30.87
N ARG A 329 -27.18 2.95 -31.97
CA ARG A 329 -26.80 2.57 -33.34
C ARG A 329 -25.37 3.01 -33.65
N ARG A 330 -25.00 4.26 -33.32
CA ARG A 330 -23.61 4.74 -33.49
C ARG A 330 -22.61 3.89 -32.72
N LEU A 331 -22.93 3.54 -31.47
CA LEU A 331 -22.10 2.68 -30.64
C LEU A 331 -21.93 1.29 -31.26
N PHE A 332 -23.03 0.68 -31.73
CA PHE A 332 -23.00 -0.62 -32.39
C PHE A 332 -22.14 -0.58 -33.67
N SER A 333 -22.39 0.40 -34.54
CA SER A 333 -21.68 0.58 -35.80
C SER A 333 -20.20 0.95 -35.64
N ALA A 334 -19.81 1.59 -34.53
CA ALA A 334 -18.41 1.91 -34.26
C ALA A 334 -17.57 0.65 -33.96
N VAL A 335 -18.22 -0.42 -33.48
CA VAL A 335 -17.57 -1.70 -33.19
C VAL A 335 -17.59 -2.60 -34.42
N THR A 336 -18.74 -2.72 -35.12
CA THR A 336 -18.89 -3.61 -36.27
C THR A 336 -18.24 -3.05 -37.52
N ARG A 337 -17.35 -3.81 -38.16
CA ARG A 337 -16.65 -3.36 -39.40
C ARG A 337 -17.44 -3.57 -40.70
N VAL A 338 -18.62 -4.18 -40.64
CA VAL A 338 -19.42 -4.58 -41.81
C VAL A 338 -20.61 -3.64 -41.97
N GLY A 339 -20.83 -3.14 -43.20
CA GLY A 339 -22.02 -2.35 -43.53
C GLY A 339 -23.27 -3.23 -43.52
N LEU A 340 -24.34 -2.72 -42.91
CA LEU A 340 -25.64 -3.38 -42.87
C LEU A 340 -26.49 -2.96 -44.08
N ASP A 341 -27.22 -3.90 -44.66
CA ASP A 341 -28.27 -3.58 -45.62
C ASP A 341 -29.51 -2.96 -44.92
N ALA A 342 -30.50 -2.56 -45.72
CA ALA A 342 -31.68 -1.87 -45.20
C ALA A 342 -32.52 -2.76 -44.25
N ASP A 343 -32.59 -4.07 -44.53
CA ASP A 343 -33.38 -5.01 -43.74
C ASP A 343 -32.69 -5.31 -42.40
N GLU A 344 -31.39 -5.54 -42.41
CA GLU A 344 -30.58 -5.73 -41.20
C GLU A 344 -30.50 -4.46 -40.35
N ALA A 345 -30.58 -3.27 -40.95
CA ALA A 345 -30.68 -2.02 -40.20
C ALA A 345 -32.01 -1.90 -39.42
N ILE A 346 -33.12 -2.40 -39.97
CA ILE A 346 -34.41 -2.45 -39.26
C ILE A 346 -34.35 -3.46 -38.11
N GLN A 347 -33.76 -4.64 -38.38
CA GLN A 347 -33.58 -5.67 -37.35
C GLN A 347 -32.63 -5.21 -36.23
N LEU A 348 -31.61 -4.41 -36.56
CA LEU A 348 -30.75 -3.78 -35.57
C LEU A 348 -31.56 -2.83 -34.67
N ASP A 349 -32.41 -1.98 -35.22
CA ASP A 349 -33.22 -1.08 -34.38
C ASP A 349 -34.15 -1.84 -33.43
N GLU A 350 -34.73 -2.94 -33.89
CA GLU A 350 -35.55 -3.82 -33.05
C GLU A 350 -34.70 -4.47 -31.95
N LEU A 351 -33.52 -4.99 -32.28
CA LEU A 351 -32.55 -5.53 -31.31
C LEU A 351 -32.16 -4.49 -30.26
N LEU A 352 -31.84 -3.26 -30.65
CA LEU A 352 -31.44 -2.19 -29.75
C LEU A 352 -32.57 -1.76 -28.81
N ARG A 353 -33.82 -1.73 -29.30
CA ARG A 353 -35.00 -1.46 -28.45
C ARG A 353 -35.23 -2.57 -27.44
N VAL A 354 -35.06 -3.83 -27.85
CA VAL A 354 -35.27 -5.00 -26.99
C VAL A 354 -34.25 -5.06 -25.84
N VAL A 355 -33.03 -4.53 -26.03
CA VAL A 355 -32.03 -4.40 -24.96
C VAL A 355 -32.05 -3.05 -24.24
N ASP A 356 -33.15 -2.30 -24.36
CA ASP A 356 -33.37 -0.97 -23.79
C ASP A 356 -32.27 0.06 -24.12
N CYS A 357 -31.53 -0.14 -25.22
CA CYS A 357 -30.38 0.69 -25.57
C CYS A 357 -29.32 0.80 -24.44
N MET A 358 -29.22 -0.24 -23.60
CA MET A 358 -28.24 -0.32 -22.51
C MET A 358 -26.81 -0.43 -23.07
N PRO A 359 -25.88 0.51 -22.77
CA PRO A 359 -24.54 0.52 -23.36
C PRO A 359 -23.80 -0.81 -23.28
N LEU A 360 -23.81 -1.47 -22.12
CA LEU A 360 -23.14 -2.76 -21.96
C LEU A 360 -23.76 -3.85 -22.85
N ALA A 361 -25.09 -3.92 -22.92
CA ALA A 361 -25.78 -4.89 -23.77
C ALA A 361 -25.50 -4.64 -25.26
N VAL A 362 -25.52 -3.37 -25.68
CA VAL A 362 -25.19 -2.96 -27.05
C VAL A 362 -23.74 -3.32 -27.39
N CYS A 363 -22.79 -3.04 -26.50
CA CYS A 363 -21.38 -3.43 -26.68
C CYS A 363 -21.22 -4.95 -26.83
N ILE A 364 -21.86 -5.74 -25.96
CA ILE A 364 -21.83 -7.20 -26.04
C ILE A 364 -22.35 -7.69 -27.40
N LEU A 365 -23.53 -7.22 -27.81
CA LEU A 365 -24.15 -7.62 -29.08
C LEU A 365 -23.34 -7.16 -30.30
N SER A 366 -22.74 -5.97 -30.25
CA SER A 366 -21.91 -5.45 -31.34
C SER A 366 -20.63 -6.28 -31.56
N GLN A 367 -20.04 -6.83 -30.50
CA GLN A 367 -18.89 -7.73 -30.60
C GLN A 367 -19.29 -9.10 -31.18
N LEU A 368 -20.45 -9.63 -30.79
CA LEU A 368 -21.00 -10.84 -31.41
C LEU A 368 -21.31 -10.64 -32.90
N ALA A 369 -21.74 -9.44 -33.28
CA ALA A 369 -21.99 -9.09 -34.68
C ALA A 369 -20.69 -8.93 -35.49
N ASP A 370 -19.65 -8.32 -34.93
CA ASP A 370 -18.31 -8.24 -35.56
C ASP A 370 -17.71 -9.64 -35.77
N GLY A 371 -18.06 -10.60 -34.91
CA GLY A 371 -17.78 -12.02 -35.08
C GLY A 371 -18.55 -12.73 -36.21
N GLY A 372 -19.33 -12.01 -37.01
CA GLY A 372 -20.02 -12.51 -38.20
C GLY A 372 -21.50 -12.86 -38.02
N GLN A 373 -22.13 -12.45 -36.91
CA GLN A 373 -23.58 -12.69 -36.70
C GLN A 373 -24.41 -11.49 -37.14
N ALA A 374 -25.36 -11.71 -38.05
CA ALA A 374 -26.29 -10.68 -38.49
C ALA A 374 -27.24 -10.23 -37.35
N PRO A 375 -27.62 -8.94 -37.26
CA PRO A 375 -28.58 -8.43 -36.28
C PRO A 375 -29.88 -9.23 -36.18
N SER A 376 -30.46 -9.66 -37.31
CA SER A 376 -31.66 -10.51 -37.37
C SER A 376 -31.49 -11.82 -36.58
N LYS A 377 -30.36 -12.50 -36.77
CA LYS A 377 -30.03 -13.75 -36.08
C LYS A 377 -29.77 -13.52 -34.59
N LEU A 378 -29.10 -12.42 -34.23
CA LEU A 378 -28.88 -12.05 -32.85
C LEU A 378 -30.20 -11.77 -32.12
N LEU A 379 -31.12 -11.05 -32.74
CA LEU A 379 -32.46 -10.78 -32.20
C LEU A 379 -33.25 -12.07 -31.96
N GLN A 380 -33.25 -13.00 -32.93
CA GLN A 380 -33.92 -14.28 -32.77
C GLN A 380 -33.33 -15.08 -31.59
N ARG A 381 -32.00 -15.19 -31.52
CA ARG A 381 -31.33 -15.91 -30.43
C ARG A 381 -31.58 -15.25 -29.08
N TRP A 382 -31.54 -13.92 -29.02
CA TRP A 382 -31.79 -13.17 -27.81
C TRP A 382 -33.20 -13.46 -27.26
N ARG A 383 -34.23 -13.48 -28.11
CA ARG A 383 -35.62 -13.83 -27.71
C ARG A 383 -35.74 -15.24 -27.15
N VAL A 384 -35.04 -16.20 -27.76
CA VAL A 384 -34.99 -17.59 -27.28
C VAL A 384 -34.36 -17.64 -25.89
N VAL A 385 -33.22 -16.97 -25.69
CA VAL A 385 -32.53 -16.92 -24.39
C VAL A 385 -33.41 -16.25 -23.34
N GLN A 386 -34.02 -15.11 -23.65
CA GLN A 386 -34.93 -14.40 -22.74
C GLN A 386 -36.08 -15.30 -22.29
N THR A 387 -36.75 -15.96 -23.24
CA THR A 387 -37.88 -16.86 -22.95
C THR A 387 -37.44 -18.02 -22.07
N ARG A 388 -36.29 -18.64 -22.38
CA ARG A 388 -35.71 -19.72 -21.58
C ARG A 388 -35.41 -19.27 -20.15
N MET A 389 -34.85 -18.07 -19.97
CA MET A 389 -34.50 -17.56 -18.64
C MET A 389 -35.72 -17.17 -17.81
N LEU A 390 -36.76 -16.59 -18.44
CA LEU A 390 -38.03 -16.27 -17.77
C LEU A 390 -38.75 -17.51 -17.25
N GLN A 391 -38.57 -18.68 -17.89
CA GLN A 391 -39.15 -19.94 -17.44
C GLN A 391 -38.43 -20.55 -16.23
N VAL A 392 -37.17 -20.18 -16.00
CA VAL A 392 -36.33 -20.75 -14.93
C VAL A 392 -36.34 -19.88 -13.67
N GLN A 393 -36.61 -18.58 -13.80
CA GLN A 393 -36.67 -17.67 -12.64
C GLN A 393 -38.08 -17.62 -12.02
N GLU A 394 -38.25 -18.14 -10.80
CA GLU A 394 -39.56 -18.19 -10.13
C GLU A 394 -40.04 -16.84 -9.54
N THR A 395 -39.17 -15.85 -9.29
CA THR A 395 -39.56 -14.63 -8.53
C THR A 395 -38.82 -13.32 -8.89
N GLY A 396 -37.95 -13.30 -9.92
CA GLY A 396 -37.08 -12.15 -10.22
C GLY A 396 -37.46 -11.34 -11.47
N ARG A 397 -37.19 -10.02 -11.47
CA ARG A 397 -37.22 -9.18 -12.68
C ARG A 397 -35.88 -9.35 -13.43
N LEU A 398 -35.89 -10.15 -14.50
CA LEU A 398 -34.75 -10.32 -15.41
C LEU A 398 -34.32 -8.99 -16.04
N SER A 399 -33.02 -8.69 -15.99
CA SER A 399 -32.49 -7.52 -16.71
C SER A 399 -32.08 -7.89 -18.14
N ASN A 400 -32.33 -7.00 -19.10
CA ASN A 400 -31.91 -7.22 -20.49
C ASN A 400 -30.39 -7.34 -20.65
N VAL A 401 -29.62 -6.78 -19.71
CA VAL A 401 -28.16 -6.96 -19.65
C VAL A 401 -27.80 -8.41 -19.31
N GLU A 402 -28.54 -9.08 -18.42
CA GLU A 402 -28.30 -10.49 -18.06
C GLU A 402 -28.56 -11.41 -19.24
N VAL A 403 -29.63 -11.17 -20.00
CA VAL A 403 -29.94 -11.92 -21.23
C VAL A 403 -28.81 -11.77 -22.25
N SER A 404 -28.29 -10.55 -22.44
CA SER A 404 -27.16 -10.30 -23.34
C SER A 404 -25.86 -10.96 -22.85
N ILE A 405 -25.61 -10.98 -21.55
CA ILE A 405 -24.46 -11.70 -20.97
C ILE A 405 -24.62 -13.21 -21.24
N GLN A 406 -25.78 -13.78 -20.95
CA GLN A 406 -26.05 -15.20 -21.20
C GLN A 406 -25.88 -15.57 -22.67
N LEU A 407 -26.30 -14.70 -23.60
CA LEU A 407 -26.09 -14.92 -25.03
C LEU A 407 -24.60 -15.03 -25.40
N SER A 408 -23.72 -14.21 -24.81
CA SER A 408 -22.27 -14.34 -24.97
C SER A 408 -21.74 -15.63 -24.34
N LEU A 409 -22.23 -16.02 -23.17
CA LEU A 409 -21.82 -17.29 -22.51
C LEU A 409 -22.24 -18.52 -23.33
N ASP A 410 -23.42 -18.49 -23.95
CA ASP A 410 -23.90 -19.55 -24.86
C ASP A 410 -23.03 -19.68 -26.12
N CYS A 411 -22.27 -18.63 -26.48
CA CYS A 411 -21.32 -18.66 -27.60
C CYS A 411 -19.94 -19.23 -27.22
N LEU A 412 -19.68 -19.53 -25.95
CA LEU A 412 -18.40 -20.12 -25.55
C LEU A 412 -18.25 -21.54 -26.13
N PRO A 413 -17.06 -21.90 -26.66
CA PRO A 413 -16.83 -23.22 -27.23
C PRO A 413 -16.87 -24.30 -26.16
N GLN A 414 -17.65 -25.38 -26.39
CA GLN A 414 -17.72 -26.53 -25.46
C GLN A 414 -16.39 -27.26 -25.38
N GLN A 415 -15.66 -27.28 -26.49
CA GLN A 415 -14.30 -27.78 -26.58
C GLN A 415 -13.47 -26.79 -27.42
N PRO A 416 -12.26 -26.44 -26.98
CA PRO A 416 -11.66 -26.87 -25.73
C PRO A 416 -12.20 -25.99 -24.55
N PRO A 417 -12.34 -26.54 -23.32
CA PRO A 417 -13.12 -25.91 -22.22
C PRO A 417 -12.41 -24.74 -21.53
N GLU A 418 -11.18 -24.43 -21.90
CA GLU A 418 -10.29 -23.52 -21.19
C GLU A 418 -10.84 -22.09 -21.09
N ALA A 419 -11.58 -21.62 -22.11
CA ALA A 419 -12.22 -20.30 -22.05
C ALA A 419 -13.29 -20.22 -20.95
N ARG A 420 -14.09 -21.29 -20.78
CA ARG A 420 -15.09 -21.37 -19.70
C ARG A 420 -14.43 -21.46 -18.33
N GLN A 421 -13.41 -22.31 -18.21
CA GLN A 421 -12.64 -22.48 -16.97
C GLN A 421 -11.95 -21.17 -16.56
N LEU A 422 -11.27 -20.51 -17.50
CA LEU A 422 -10.59 -19.25 -17.25
C LEU A 422 -11.57 -18.15 -16.84
N LEU A 423 -12.76 -18.09 -17.46
CA LEU A 423 -13.81 -17.17 -17.08
C LEU A 423 -14.30 -17.41 -15.65
N ALA A 424 -14.53 -18.66 -15.27
CA ALA A 424 -14.92 -19.04 -13.92
C ALA A 424 -13.85 -18.59 -12.89
N LEU A 425 -12.56 -18.83 -13.16
CA LEU A 425 -11.47 -18.38 -12.30
C LEU A 425 -11.35 -16.85 -12.22
N CYS A 426 -11.38 -16.16 -13.35
CA CYS A 426 -11.32 -14.71 -13.40
C CYS A 426 -12.52 -14.07 -12.70
N SER A 427 -13.65 -14.77 -12.60
CA SER A 427 -14.81 -14.28 -11.85
C SER A 427 -14.53 -14.14 -10.35
N LEU A 428 -13.48 -14.78 -9.81
CA LEU A 428 -13.05 -14.62 -8.43
C LEU A 428 -12.04 -13.48 -8.23
N LEU A 429 -11.60 -12.84 -9.31
CA LEU A 429 -10.52 -11.84 -9.31
C LEU A 429 -11.11 -10.44 -9.55
N PRO A 430 -11.49 -9.71 -8.48
CA PRO A 430 -12.08 -8.38 -8.64
C PRO A 430 -11.18 -7.38 -9.37
N ASP A 431 -9.87 -7.60 -9.34
CA ASP A 431 -8.88 -6.64 -9.86
C ASP A 431 -8.44 -7.04 -11.27
N GLY A 432 -8.89 -8.21 -11.72
CA GLY A 432 -8.45 -8.85 -12.94
C GLY A 432 -7.23 -9.73 -12.73
N LEU A 433 -6.94 -10.54 -13.74
CA LEU A 433 -5.82 -11.47 -13.79
C LEU A 433 -4.56 -10.75 -14.26
N SER A 434 -3.63 -10.53 -13.33
CA SER A 434 -2.31 -9.96 -13.59
C SER A 434 -1.38 -10.88 -14.37
N SER A 435 -0.27 -10.33 -14.87
CA SER A 435 0.82 -11.12 -15.48
C SER A 435 1.45 -12.10 -14.50
N LEU A 436 1.69 -11.68 -13.25
CA LEU A 436 2.27 -12.50 -12.18
C LEU A 436 1.52 -13.82 -11.97
N VAL A 437 0.19 -13.77 -11.89
CA VAL A 437 -0.65 -14.95 -11.65
C VAL A 437 -0.91 -15.71 -12.95
N ARG A 438 -1.06 -15.01 -14.08
CA ARG A 438 -1.18 -15.63 -15.41
C ARG A 438 0.00 -16.55 -15.71
N ASP A 439 1.22 -16.11 -15.39
CA ASP A 439 2.42 -16.91 -15.58
C ASP A 439 2.43 -18.17 -14.70
N ARG A 440 1.76 -18.18 -13.55
CA ARG A 440 1.63 -19.39 -12.69
C ARG A 440 0.55 -20.36 -13.19
N LEU A 441 -0.45 -19.83 -13.88
CA LEU A 441 -1.53 -20.63 -14.47
C LEU A 441 -1.10 -21.41 -15.72
N HIS A 442 0.12 -21.21 -16.25
CA HIS A 442 0.65 -21.97 -17.40
C HIS A 442 0.61 -23.49 -17.22
N VAL A 443 0.68 -23.97 -15.97
CA VAL A 443 0.60 -25.39 -15.61
C VAL A 443 -0.76 -25.99 -15.99
N CYS A 444 -1.82 -25.18 -15.88
CA CYS A 444 -3.19 -25.57 -16.19
C CYS A 444 -3.64 -25.09 -17.58
N PHE A 445 -3.03 -24.02 -18.07
CA PHE A 445 -3.33 -23.39 -19.35
C PHE A 445 -2.04 -23.24 -20.15
N PRO A 446 -1.60 -24.29 -20.87
CA PRO A 446 -0.35 -24.26 -21.64
C PRO A 446 -0.29 -23.09 -22.63
N ASP A 447 -1.43 -22.75 -23.23
CA ASP A 447 -1.63 -21.50 -23.97
C ASP A 447 -2.84 -20.74 -23.42
N ILE A 448 -2.60 -19.96 -22.35
CA ILE A 448 -3.62 -19.08 -21.75
C ILE A 448 -4.04 -17.92 -22.68
N SER A 449 -3.26 -17.63 -23.73
CA SER A 449 -3.54 -16.52 -24.66
C SER A 449 -4.78 -16.79 -25.50
N LEU A 450 -4.98 -18.05 -25.93
CA LEU A 450 -6.13 -18.45 -26.75
C LEU A 450 -7.47 -18.33 -26.00
N PRO A 451 -7.61 -18.80 -24.75
CA PRO A 451 -8.78 -18.51 -23.90
C PRO A 451 -9.03 -17.02 -23.69
N ILE A 452 -7.98 -16.23 -23.40
CA ILE A 452 -8.11 -14.77 -23.24
C ILE A 452 -8.63 -14.14 -24.52
N GLU A 453 -8.10 -14.54 -25.69
CA GLU A 453 -8.54 -14.04 -26.98
C GLU A 453 -10.00 -14.40 -27.28
N THR A 454 -10.41 -15.63 -26.95
CA THR A 454 -11.78 -16.10 -27.09
C THR A 454 -12.74 -15.27 -26.23
N LEU A 455 -12.40 -15.07 -24.95
CA LEU A 455 -13.18 -14.25 -24.03
C LEU A 455 -13.24 -12.78 -24.46
N ARG A 456 -12.14 -12.26 -25.01
CA ARG A 456 -12.04 -10.88 -25.51
C ARG A 456 -12.97 -10.66 -26.71
N ARG A 457 -13.02 -11.62 -27.65
CA ARG A 457 -13.92 -11.57 -28.81
C ARG A 457 -15.40 -11.63 -28.45
N LEU A 458 -15.74 -12.24 -27.31
CA LEU A 458 -17.12 -12.34 -26.81
C LEU A 458 -17.54 -11.17 -25.90
N ALA A 459 -16.71 -10.11 -25.80
CA ALA A 459 -16.90 -8.95 -24.93
C ALA A 459 -16.96 -9.26 -23.43
N ILE A 460 -16.43 -10.41 -23.01
CA ILE A 460 -16.50 -10.88 -21.62
C ILE A 460 -15.38 -10.27 -20.78
N VAL A 461 -14.19 -10.16 -21.36
CA VAL A 461 -13.00 -9.58 -20.70
C VAL A 461 -12.48 -8.35 -21.43
N GLN A 462 -11.93 -7.43 -20.66
CA GLN A 462 -11.14 -6.30 -21.12
C GLN A 462 -9.67 -6.54 -20.79
N VAL A 463 -8.79 -6.24 -21.74
CA VAL A 463 -7.33 -6.32 -21.53
C VAL A 463 -6.81 -4.90 -21.35
N ILE A 464 -6.28 -4.61 -20.16
CA ILE A 464 -5.83 -3.27 -19.76
C ILE A 464 -4.31 -3.27 -19.67
N GLY A 465 -3.66 -2.24 -20.21
CA GLY A 465 -2.20 -2.08 -20.20
C GLY A 465 -1.52 -2.39 -21.54
N LEU A 466 -0.20 -2.22 -21.59
CA LEU A 466 0.63 -2.44 -22.77
C LEU A 466 1.71 -3.49 -22.48
N GLY A 467 2.03 -4.31 -23.49
CA GLY A 467 3.11 -5.30 -23.37
C GLY A 467 2.79 -6.45 -22.41
N PRO A 468 3.79 -7.01 -21.70
CA PRO A 468 3.61 -8.20 -20.87
C PRO A 468 2.81 -7.95 -19.58
N ASP A 469 2.72 -6.70 -19.11
CA ASP A 469 2.01 -6.31 -17.88
C ASP A 469 0.51 -6.09 -18.07
N GLN A 470 -0.04 -6.61 -19.17
CA GLN A 470 -1.47 -6.57 -19.43
C GLN A 470 -2.24 -7.30 -18.33
N VAL A 471 -3.35 -6.72 -17.90
CA VAL A 471 -4.27 -7.29 -16.90
C VAL A 471 -5.57 -7.64 -17.61
N VAL A 472 -6.06 -8.86 -17.41
CA VAL A 472 -7.33 -9.33 -17.97
C VAL A 472 -8.43 -9.13 -16.94
N LYS A 473 -9.32 -8.16 -17.16
CA LYS A 473 -10.37 -7.79 -16.22
C LYS A 473 -11.74 -8.15 -16.77
N ILE A 474 -12.58 -8.78 -15.94
CA ILE A 474 -14.01 -8.97 -16.25
C ILE A 474 -14.77 -7.73 -15.79
N LEU A 475 -15.74 -7.28 -16.58
CA LEU A 475 -16.64 -6.20 -16.17
C LEU A 475 -17.51 -6.64 -14.99
N ASN A 476 -17.63 -5.79 -13.96
CA ASN A 476 -18.37 -6.10 -12.73
C ASN A 476 -19.75 -6.76 -12.95
N PRO A 477 -20.64 -6.27 -13.85
CA PRO A 477 -21.93 -6.91 -14.08
C PRO A 477 -21.82 -8.36 -14.59
N ILE A 478 -20.82 -8.65 -15.42
CA ILE A 478 -20.56 -9.99 -15.95
C ILE A 478 -20.03 -10.89 -14.82
N ARG A 479 -19.12 -10.38 -14.00
CA ARG A 479 -18.58 -11.12 -12.85
C ARG A 479 -19.67 -11.54 -11.88
N VAL A 480 -20.50 -10.58 -11.45
CA VAL A 480 -21.61 -10.83 -10.52
C VAL A 480 -22.60 -11.84 -11.12
N TYR A 481 -22.92 -11.69 -12.40
CA TYR A 481 -23.81 -12.63 -13.09
C TYR A 481 -23.25 -14.07 -13.07
N VAL A 482 -21.97 -14.25 -13.45
CA VAL A 482 -21.30 -15.56 -13.45
C VAL A 482 -21.26 -16.19 -12.05
N GLN A 483 -21.03 -15.39 -11.00
CA GLN A 483 -21.01 -15.87 -9.61
C GLN A 483 -22.40 -16.24 -9.07
N SER A 484 -23.47 -15.57 -9.53
CA SER A 484 -24.82 -15.72 -8.97
C SER A 484 -25.63 -16.90 -9.52
N GLN A 485 -25.31 -17.36 -10.73
CA GLN A 485 -26.13 -18.34 -11.46
C GLN A 485 -25.55 -19.77 -11.42
N ASP A 486 -24.43 -20.00 -10.72
CA ASP A 486 -23.64 -21.24 -10.78
C ASP A 486 -23.44 -21.76 -12.22
N CYS A 487 -23.43 -20.84 -13.20
CA CYS A 487 -23.57 -21.19 -14.62
C CYS A 487 -22.29 -21.79 -15.21
N LEU A 488 -21.16 -21.64 -14.50
CA LEU A 488 -19.86 -22.14 -14.90
C LEU A 488 -19.20 -22.81 -13.68
N PRO A 489 -19.12 -24.15 -13.64
CA PRO A 489 -18.46 -24.84 -12.54
C PRO A 489 -16.97 -24.50 -12.55
N ILE A 490 -16.44 -24.20 -11.36
CA ILE A 490 -15.02 -23.99 -11.18
C ILE A 490 -14.36 -25.36 -11.07
N GLU A 491 -13.51 -25.70 -12.04
CA GLU A 491 -12.78 -26.96 -12.00
C GLU A 491 -11.73 -26.99 -10.88
N GLU A 492 -11.73 -28.10 -10.13
CA GLU A 492 -10.98 -28.22 -8.88
C GLU A 492 -9.47 -28.10 -9.07
N ALA A 493 -8.92 -28.65 -10.16
CA ALA A 493 -7.48 -28.66 -10.43
C ALA A 493 -6.93 -27.24 -10.67
N GLN A 494 -7.57 -26.47 -11.55
CA GLN A 494 -7.15 -25.12 -11.91
C GLN A 494 -7.40 -24.14 -10.76
N TYR A 495 -8.50 -24.33 -10.03
CA TYR A 495 -8.79 -23.57 -8.83
C TYR A 495 -7.77 -23.80 -7.72
N LYS A 496 -7.32 -25.05 -7.49
CA LYS A 496 -6.22 -25.34 -6.57
C LYS A 496 -4.93 -24.59 -6.93
N VAL A 497 -4.59 -24.50 -8.22
CA VAL A 497 -3.41 -23.73 -8.67
C VAL A 497 -3.60 -22.22 -8.45
N LEU A 498 -4.80 -21.69 -8.68
CA LEU A 498 -5.13 -20.29 -8.39
C LEU A 498 -4.98 -19.99 -6.90
N VAL A 499 -5.64 -20.77 -6.04
CA VAL A 499 -5.57 -20.62 -4.58
C VAL A 499 -4.13 -20.74 -4.08
N GLN A 500 -3.37 -21.74 -4.55
CA GLN A 500 -1.98 -21.91 -4.16
C GLN A 500 -1.13 -20.70 -4.57
N SER A 501 -1.39 -20.12 -5.74
CA SER A 501 -0.70 -18.91 -6.20
C SER A 501 -0.91 -17.73 -5.24
N TYR A 502 -2.16 -17.50 -4.81
CA TYR A 502 -2.47 -16.43 -3.86
C TYR A 502 -2.04 -16.73 -2.43
N ILE A 503 -2.02 -18.00 -2.00
CA ILE A 503 -1.37 -18.42 -0.74
C ILE A 503 0.12 -18.04 -0.78
N GLN A 504 0.83 -18.29 -1.88
CA GLN A 504 2.25 -17.92 -1.99
C GLN A 504 2.46 -16.39 -1.99
N ILE A 505 1.58 -15.63 -2.63
CA ILE A 505 1.61 -14.15 -2.60
C ILE A 505 1.40 -13.67 -1.16
N ALA A 506 0.36 -14.16 -0.49
CA ALA A 506 0.07 -13.87 0.92
C ALA A 506 1.26 -14.20 1.83
N LEU A 507 1.91 -15.34 1.61
CA LEU A 507 3.10 -15.75 2.35
C LEU A 507 4.34 -14.91 2.05
N SER A 508 4.38 -14.12 0.98
CA SER A 508 5.49 -13.21 0.64
C SER A 508 5.34 -11.81 1.25
N THR A 509 4.17 -11.49 1.81
CA THR A 509 3.83 -10.15 2.33
C THR A 509 4.78 -9.72 3.47
N PRO A 510 5.25 -8.46 3.51
CA PRO A 510 6.17 -8.02 4.54
C PRO A 510 5.44 -7.83 5.88
N ILE A 511 6.03 -8.36 6.95
CA ILE A 511 5.51 -8.23 8.34
C ILE A 511 6.35 -7.28 9.20
N THR A 512 7.47 -6.80 8.67
CA THR A 512 8.43 -5.91 9.35
C THR A 512 8.79 -4.76 8.44
N VAL A 513 8.97 -3.57 9.03
CA VAL A 513 9.41 -2.38 8.30
C VAL A 513 10.94 -2.36 8.25
N ASP A 514 11.50 -3.09 7.29
CA ASP A 514 12.92 -3.11 6.95
C ASP A 514 13.20 -2.40 5.61
N GLU A 515 14.44 -2.46 5.14
CA GLU A 515 14.85 -1.83 3.88
C GLU A 515 14.11 -2.38 2.64
N ASN A 516 13.61 -3.62 2.72
CA ASN A 516 12.86 -4.29 1.65
C ASN A 516 11.34 -4.06 1.77
N TYR A 517 10.86 -3.44 2.85
CA TYR A 517 9.42 -3.27 3.09
C TYR A 517 8.70 -2.57 1.94
N ARG A 518 9.27 -1.47 1.40
CA ARG A 518 8.65 -0.74 0.28
C ARG A 518 8.55 -1.61 -0.96
N ALA A 519 9.64 -2.28 -1.32
CA ALA A 519 9.69 -3.21 -2.45
C ALA A 519 8.60 -4.29 -2.35
N LEU A 520 8.50 -4.93 -1.19
CA LEU A 520 7.56 -6.02 -0.94
C LEU A 520 6.12 -5.52 -0.85
N ARG A 521 5.89 -4.34 -0.27
CA ARG A 521 4.57 -3.67 -0.25
C ARG A 521 4.13 -3.35 -1.67
N ASP A 522 5.00 -2.75 -2.48
CA ASP A 522 4.68 -2.32 -3.84
C ASP A 522 4.45 -3.52 -4.77
N ALA A 523 5.12 -4.65 -4.52
CA ALA A 523 4.87 -5.90 -5.21
C ALA A 523 3.55 -6.58 -4.78
N PHE A 524 3.15 -6.44 -3.51
CA PHE A 524 1.92 -7.05 -2.98
C PHE A 524 0.65 -6.23 -3.25
N ALA A 525 0.74 -4.90 -3.19
CA ALA A 525 -0.40 -3.99 -3.27
C ALA A 525 -1.31 -4.22 -4.50
N PRO A 526 -0.80 -4.52 -5.72
CA PRO A 526 -1.66 -4.81 -6.86
C PRO A 526 -2.49 -6.08 -6.73
N GLU A 527 -2.05 -7.04 -5.90
CA GLU A 527 -2.70 -8.34 -5.71
C GLU A 527 -3.51 -8.43 -4.42
N GLN A 528 -3.57 -7.36 -3.63
CA GLN A 528 -4.19 -7.39 -2.31
C GLN A 528 -5.70 -7.71 -2.39
N GLY A 529 -6.43 -7.08 -3.31
CA GLY A 529 -7.87 -7.29 -3.50
C GLY A 529 -8.16 -8.72 -3.95
N ASN A 530 -7.48 -9.18 -4.99
CA ASN A 530 -7.51 -10.56 -5.47
C ASN A 530 -7.14 -11.59 -4.39
N THR A 531 -6.07 -11.34 -3.62
CA THR A 531 -5.64 -12.23 -2.52
C THR A 531 -6.74 -12.37 -1.50
N ASN A 532 -7.34 -11.25 -1.07
CA ASN A 532 -8.44 -11.28 -0.11
C ASN A 532 -9.66 -12.03 -0.67
N ALA A 533 -10.05 -11.76 -1.91
CA ALA A 533 -11.21 -12.37 -2.55
C ALA A 533 -11.06 -13.90 -2.70
N VAL A 534 -9.90 -14.36 -3.20
CA VAL A 534 -9.65 -15.79 -3.42
C VAL A 534 -9.54 -16.56 -2.10
N LEU A 535 -8.83 -16.03 -1.10
CA LEU A 535 -8.73 -16.69 0.20
C LEU A 535 -10.07 -16.71 0.93
N LEU A 536 -10.85 -15.62 0.86
CA LEU A 536 -12.20 -15.57 1.42
C LEU A 536 -13.13 -16.59 0.77
N HIS A 537 -13.13 -16.66 -0.57
CA HIS A 537 -13.88 -17.66 -1.31
C HIS A 537 -13.48 -19.08 -0.87
N GLN A 538 -12.17 -19.36 -0.81
CA GLN A 538 -11.66 -20.65 -0.35
C GLN A 538 -12.16 -21.03 1.05
N ILE A 539 -12.17 -20.09 2.00
CA ILE A 539 -12.62 -20.33 3.38
C ILE A 539 -14.12 -20.65 3.43
N ARG A 540 -14.93 -19.96 2.62
CA ARG A 540 -16.40 -20.12 2.60
C ARG A 540 -16.85 -21.45 2.03
N ILE A 541 -16.12 -21.99 1.05
CA ILE A 541 -16.45 -23.27 0.42
C ILE A 541 -15.83 -24.49 1.14
N LEU A 542 -15.14 -24.30 2.27
CA LEU A 542 -14.51 -25.41 3.00
C LEU A 542 -15.58 -26.41 3.49
N THR A 543 -15.51 -27.63 2.98
CA THR A 543 -16.23 -28.80 3.48
C THR A 543 -15.39 -29.63 4.44
N GLU A 544 -14.06 -29.54 4.30
CA GLU A 544 -13.06 -30.25 5.09
C GLU A 544 -12.20 -29.30 5.93
N GLU A 545 -11.26 -29.89 6.68
CA GLU A 545 -10.34 -29.16 7.54
C GLU A 545 -9.53 -28.10 6.76
N PRO A 546 -9.43 -26.85 7.26
CA PRO A 546 -8.59 -25.83 6.64
C PRO A 546 -7.13 -26.28 6.52
N ALA A 547 -6.58 -26.23 5.31
CA ALA A 547 -5.18 -26.55 5.07
C ALA A 547 -4.24 -25.63 5.88
N LYS A 548 -3.16 -26.19 6.47
CA LYS A 548 -2.21 -25.41 7.30
C LYS A 548 -1.62 -24.21 6.56
N GLN A 549 -1.39 -24.34 5.25
CA GLN A 549 -0.86 -23.24 4.42
C GLN A 549 -1.85 -22.07 4.31
N LEU A 550 -3.15 -22.36 4.21
CA LEU A 550 -4.21 -21.34 4.19
C LEU A 550 -4.25 -20.57 5.52
N VAL A 551 -4.24 -21.28 6.64
CA VAL A 551 -4.21 -20.67 7.98
C VAL A 551 -2.97 -19.79 8.14
N THR A 552 -1.80 -20.28 7.72
CA THR A 552 -0.53 -19.52 7.79
C THR A 552 -0.55 -18.29 6.90
N ALA A 553 -1.14 -18.38 5.71
CA ALA A 553 -1.29 -17.25 4.79
C ALA A 553 -2.20 -16.16 5.39
N VAL A 554 -3.35 -16.54 5.96
CA VAL A 554 -4.28 -15.60 6.61
C VAL A 554 -3.63 -14.97 7.85
N ASP A 555 -2.90 -15.72 8.68
CA ASP A 555 -2.15 -15.18 9.82
C ASP A 555 -1.08 -14.17 9.37
N LYS A 556 -0.31 -14.50 8.32
CA LYS A 556 0.74 -13.61 7.80
C LYS A 556 0.17 -12.33 7.18
N LEU A 557 -0.91 -12.44 6.40
CA LEU A 557 -1.66 -11.29 5.88
C LEU A 557 -2.23 -10.45 7.02
N SER A 558 -2.82 -11.06 8.03
CA SER A 558 -3.37 -10.32 9.17
C SER A 558 -2.28 -9.54 9.91
N LYS A 559 -1.08 -10.12 10.06
CA LYS A 559 0.09 -9.43 10.62
C LYS A 559 0.58 -8.26 9.76
N SER A 560 0.64 -8.42 8.44
CA SER A 560 1.06 -7.33 7.56
C SER A 560 0.00 -6.24 7.46
N LEU A 561 -1.28 -6.59 7.54
CA LEU A 561 -2.40 -5.66 7.52
C LEU A 561 -2.50 -4.81 8.79
N LEU A 562 -1.93 -5.25 9.92
CA LEU A 562 -1.67 -4.36 11.08
C LEU A 562 -0.78 -3.16 10.72
N LEU A 563 -0.04 -3.21 9.61
CA LEU A 563 0.76 -2.09 9.08
C LEU A 563 0.03 -1.30 7.98
N ILE A 564 -1.06 -1.80 7.40
CA ILE A 564 -1.63 -1.27 6.13
C ILE A 564 -3.14 -0.95 6.24
N GLY A 565 -3.89 -1.49 7.21
CA GLY A 565 -5.33 -1.25 7.40
C GLY A 565 -6.15 -2.54 7.61
N GLU A 566 -7.32 -2.44 8.24
CA GLU A 566 -8.20 -3.59 8.59
C GLU A 566 -8.58 -4.49 7.40
N ASN A 567 -8.40 -5.80 7.55
CA ASN A 567 -9.32 -6.78 6.95
C ASN A 567 -9.64 -7.93 7.93
N PRO A 568 -10.53 -7.71 8.92
CA PRO A 568 -10.99 -8.77 9.81
C PRO A 568 -11.84 -9.80 9.08
N VAL A 569 -12.27 -9.58 7.84
CA VAL A 569 -13.22 -10.47 7.13
C VAL A 569 -12.64 -11.88 6.98
N LEU A 570 -11.35 -12.00 6.61
CA LEU A 570 -10.69 -13.31 6.51
C LEU A 570 -10.65 -14.03 7.88
N LEU A 571 -10.34 -13.31 8.96
CA LEU A 571 -10.32 -13.89 10.31
C LEU A 571 -11.74 -14.23 10.79
N ASN A 572 -12.72 -13.38 10.51
CA ASN A 572 -14.12 -13.57 10.89
C ASN A 572 -14.71 -14.86 10.31
N GLU A 573 -14.30 -15.21 9.09
CA GLU A 573 -14.76 -16.41 8.39
C GLU A 573 -13.91 -17.64 8.72
N LEU A 574 -12.60 -17.46 8.95
CA LEU A 574 -11.70 -18.58 9.26
C LEU A 574 -11.89 -19.12 10.69
N ILE A 575 -12.09 -18.24 11.68
CA ILE A 575 -12.20 -18.63 13.10
C ILE A 575 -13.34 -19.66 13.32
N PRO A 576 -14.58 -19.45 12.82
CA PRO A 576 -15.65 -20.44 12.94
C PRO A 576 -15.32 -21.77 12.25
N GLN A 577 -14.60 -21.76 11.13
CA GLN A 577 -14.20 -22.98 10.42
C GLN A 577 -13.17 -23.79 11.22
N LEU A 578 -12.20 -23.12 11.85
CA LEU A 578 -11.22 -23.78 12.72
C LEU A 578 -11.88 -24.33 14.01
N ALA A 579 -12.86 -23.61 14.56
CA ALA A 579 -13.56 -24.02 15.78
C ALA A 579 -14.32 -25.36 15.66
N LYS A 580 -14.63 -25.81 14.44
CA LYS A 580 -15.24 -27.13 14.17
C LYS A 580 -14.31 -28.30 14.50
N TYR A 581 -12.99 -28.08 14.55
CA TYR A 581 -11.99 -29.14 14.69
C TYR A 581 -11.23 -29.00 16.02
N PRO A 582 -11.34 -29.97 16.96
CA PRO A 582 -10.72 -29.88 18.28
C PRO A 582 -9.20 -29.64 18.26
N HIS A 583 -8.46 -30.31 17.36
CA HIS A 583 -7.00 -30.15 17.21
C HIS A 583 -6.58 -28.81 16.59
N ARG A 584 -7.53 -28.04 16.03
CA ARG A 584 -7.30 -26.71 15.45
C ARG A 584 -7.73 -25.57 16.36
N GLN A 585 -8.16 -25.85 17.59
CA GLN A 585 -8.51 -24.81 18.57
C GLN A 585 -7.34 -23.87 18.87
N ARG A 586 -6.09 -24.36 18.79
CA ARG A 586 -4.87 -23.56 18.85
C ARG A 586 -4.83 -22.50 17.74
N ASP A 587 -5.03 -22.92 16.49
CA ASP A 587 -5.02 -22.02 15.33
C ASP A 587 -6.17 -21.01 15.40
N ALA A 588 -7.35 -21.43 15.89
CA ALA A 588 -8.49 -20.54 16.10
C ALA A 588 -8.18 -19.45 17.14
N ALA A 589 -7.49 -19.84 18.23
CA ALA A 589 -7.08 -18.93 19.28
C ALA A 589 -5.99 -17.96 18.80
N ASP A 590 -5.03 -18.42 17.97
CA ASP A 590 -4.04 -17.55 17.30
C ASP A 590 -4.75 -16.50 16.43
N CYS A 591 -5.77 -16.91 15.66
CA CYS A 591 -6.56 -16.01 14.81
C CYS A 591 -7.38 -14.98 15.62
N LEU A 592 -8.03 -15.39 16.72
CA LEU A 592 -8.75 -14.49 17.63
C LEU A 592 -7.82 -13.44 18.21
N ASN A 593 -6.64 -13.86 18.63
CA ASN A 593 -5.63 -12.97 19.12
C ASN A 593 -5.16 -11.97 18.05
N ARG A 594 -4.95 -12.38 16.79
CA ARG A 594 -4.66 -11.44 15.69
C ARG A 594 -5.76 -10.40 15.52
N ARG A 595 -7.02 -10.83 15.59
CA ARG A 595 -8.17 -9.93 15.55
C ARG A 595 -8.17 -8.95 16.73
N ALA A 596 -7.90 -9.42 17.94
CA ALA A 596 -7.79 -8.57 19.12
C ALA A 596 -6.69 -7.49 18.96
N ASN A 597 -5.50 -7.86 18.47
CA ASN A 597 -4.42 -6.89 18.20
C ASN A 597 -4.83 -5.84 17.16
N ALA A 598 -5.55 -6.25 16.12
CA ALA A 598 -6.08 -5.31 15.13
C ALA A 598 -7.04 -4.33 15.80
N LEU A 599 -8.02 -4.83 16.56
CA LEU A 599 -8.98 -4.00 17.30
C LEU A 599 -8.28 -2.98 18.23
N GLN A 600 -7.21 -3.37 18.94
CA GLN A 600 -6.41 -2.43 19.75
C GLN A 600 -5.77 -1.33 18.93
N MET A 601 -5.20 -1.69 17.77
CA MET A 601 -4.55 -0.70 16.90
C MET A 601 -5.53 0.36 16.38
N PHE A 602 -6.79 -0.01 16.21
CA PHE A 602 -7.87 0.89 15.78
C PHE A 602 -8.66 1.50 16.95
N GLY A 603 -8.17 1.39 18.19
CA GLY A 603 -8.79 2.02 19.37
C GLY A 603 -10.07 1.34 19.88
N LYS A 604 -10.46 0.19 19.32
CA LYS A 604 -11.61 -0.62 19.76
C LYS A 604 -11.22 -1.48 20.96
N TYR A 605 -10.86 -0.83 22.06
CA TYR A 605 -10.26 -1.46 23.24
C TYR A 605 -11.19 -2.45 23.97
N SER A 606 -12.50 -2.16 24.02
CA SER A 606 -13.50 -3.05 24.64
C SER A 606 -13.65 -4.37 23.86
N GLU A 607 -13.84 -4.28 22.55
CA GLU A 607 -13.96 -5.44 21.65
C GLU A 607 -12.65 -6.26 21.65
N SER A 608 -11.50 -5.59 21.66
CA SER A 608 -10.21 -6.25 21.80
C SER A 608 -10.13 -7.12 23.06
N ILE A 609 -10.58 -6.60 24.21
CA ILE A 609 -10.53 -7.35 25.47
C ILE A 609 -11.41 -8.59 25.42
N GLU A 610 -12.61 -8.47 24.86
CA GLU A 610 -13.52 -9.61 24.70
C GLU A 610 -12.89 -10.70 23.83
N GLU A 611 -12.30 -10.31 22.69
CA GLU A 611 -11.64 -11.21 21.76
C GLU A 611 -10.39 -11.87 22.35
N SER A 612 -9.59 -11.11 23.10
CA SER A 612 -8.45 -11.66 23.85
C SER A 612 -8.90 -12.67 24.92
N LYS A 613 -10.00 -12.41 25.64
CA LYS A 613 -10.54 -13.37 26.62
C LYS A 613 -10.98 -14.67 25.96
N ARG A 614 -11.70 -14.58 24.83
CA ARG A 614 -12.11 -15.76 24.05
C ARG A 614 -10.92 -16.55 23.54
N ALA A 615 -9.86 -15.89 23.09
CA ALA A 615 -8.61 -16.55 22.71
C ALA A 615 -8.05 -17.32 23.91
N CYS A 616 -7.93 -16.67 25.08
CA CYS A 616 -7.46 -17.30 26.32
C CYS A 616 -8.22 -18.57 26.68
N GLU A 617 -9.54 -18.51 26.74
CA GLU A 617 -10.38 -19.66 27.08
C GLU A 617 -10.18 -20.84 26.13
N LEU A 618 -9.82 -20.60 24.87
CA LEU A 618 -9.52 -21.68 23.92
C LEU A 618 -8.15 -22.29 24.17
N TYR A 619 -7.13 -21.48 24.43
CA TYR A 619 -5.81 -22.03 24.77
C TYR A 619 -5.81 -22.81 26.09
N GLU A 620 -6.60 -22.37 27.07
CA GLU A 620 -6.83 -23.12 28.33
C GLU A 620 -7.42 -24.51 28.05
N ARG A 621 -8.37 -24.61 27.14
CA ARG A 621 -9.01 -25.88 26.75
C ARG A 621 -8.07 -26.83 26.01
N VAL A 622 -7.12 -26.33 25.23
CA VAL A 622 -6.20 -27.15 24.42
C VAL A 622 -5.10 -27.80 25.27
N GLY A 623 -4.78 -27.25 26.45
CA GLY A 623 -3.73 -27.79 27.31
C GLY A 623 -2.32 -27.68 26.72
N ASP A 624 -2.09 -26.72 25.81
CA ASP A 624 -0.81 -26.51 25.14
C ASP A 624 0.13 -25.66 26.00
N ASP A 625 0.87 -26.33 26.88
CA ASP A 625 1.77 -25.73 27.89
C ASP A 625 2.91 -24.86 27.28
N ALA A 626 3.18 -24.95 25.97
CA ALA A 626 4.27 -24.22 25.31
C ALA A 626 3.84 -22.87 24.69
N ILE A 627 2.54 -22.59 24.55
CA ILE A 627 2.01 -21.32 24.01
C ILE A 627 1.26 -20.52 25.06
N TYR A 628 0.84 -21.16 26.15
CA TYR A 628 0.14 -20.54 27.28
C TYR A 628 0.78 -19.19 27.70
N ASP A 629 2.09 -19.05 27.50
CA ASP A 629 2.93 -17.86 27.75
C ASP A 629 2.84 -16.72 26.69
N ILE A 630 2.53 -17.03 25.43
CA ILE A 630 2.28 -16.03 24.36
C ILE A 630 0.84 -15.53 24.43
N VAL A 631 -0.05 -16.40 24.85
CA VAL A 631 -1.50 -16.20 24.95
C VAL A 631 -1.85 -15.30 26.09
N TRP A 632 -1.29 -15.57 27.26
CA TRP A 632 -1.44 -14.67 28.37
C TRP A 632 -0.81 -13.29 28.09
N ARG A 633 0.20 -13.22 27.21
CA ARG A 633 0.83 -11.95 26.79
C ARG A 633 -0.08 -10.95 26.10
N GLN A 634 -1.30 -11.35 25.73
CA GLN A 634 -2.37 -10.51 25.18
C GLN A 634 -3.69 -10.61 25.94
N CYS A 635 -3.76 -11.55 26.90
CA CYS A 635 -4.93 -11.66 27.75
C CYS A 635 -4.86 -10.64 28.86
N VAL A 636 -5.72 -9.65 28.69
CA VAL A 636 -6.08 -8.67 29.69
C VAL A 636 -5.01 -7.60 29.87
N ASP A 637 -4.69 -6.96 28.75
CA ASP A 637 -3.85 -5.77 28.67
C ASP A 637 -4.10 -4.81 29.85
N GLY A 638 -3.28 -4.93 30.90
CA GLY A 638 -3.13 -3.88 31.90
C GLY A 638 -2.84 -2.55 31.19
N GLN A 639 -2.12 -2.60 30.06
CA GLN A 639 -1.88 -1.45 29.19
C GLN A 639 -3.14 -0.91 28.50
N THR A 640 -4.06 -1.75 28.04
CA THR A 640 -5.31 -1.37 27.36
C THR A 640 -6.33 -0.86 28.38
N TYR A 641 -6.44 -1.50 29.56
CA TYR A 641 -7.16 -0.91 30.68
C TYR A 641 -6.52 0.41 31.14
N CYS A 642 -5.19 0.52 31.15
CA CYS A 642 -4.50 1.81 31.39
C CYS A 642 -4.82 2.85 30.31
N TRP A 643 -4.92 2.46 29.04
CA TRP A 643 -5.31 3.36 27.95
C TRP A 643 -6.76 3.82 28.09
N MET A 644 -7.64 2.97 28.63
CA MET A 644 -9.02 3.33 29.00
C MET A 644 -9.13 4.06 30.36
N GLY A 645 -8.02 4.33 31.06
CA GLY A 645 -8.02 4.95 32.39
C GLY A 645 -8.56 4.08 33.54
N GLN A 646 -8.76 2.77 33.31
CA GLN A 646 -9.29 1.82 34.30
C GLN A 646 -8.14 1.16 35.08
N TYR A 647 -7.41 1.96 35.86
CA TYR A 647 -6.18 1.52 36.53
C TYR A 647 -6.38 0.40 37.55
N GLU A 648 -7.50 0.39 38.29
CA GLU A 648 -7.79 -0.62 39.30
C GLU A 648 -8.07 -1.99 38.66
N LYS A 649 -8.76 -1.99 37.51
CA LYS A 649 -8.97 -3.22 36.74
C LYS A 649 -7.66 -3.69 36.11
N ALA A 650 -6.86 -2.78 35.57
CA ALA A 650 -5.53 -3.09 35.05
C ALA A 650 -4.67 -3.78 36.12
N GLU A 651 -4.66 -3.23 37.34
CA GLU A 651 -3.91 -3.79 38.48
C GLU A 651 -4.39 -5.18 38.86
N LYS A 652 -5.70 -5.34 39.05
CA LYS A 652 -6.29 -6.61 39.46
C LYS A 652 -5.99 -7.73 38.47
N GLU A 653 -6.17 -7.46 37.17
CA GLU A 653 -5.99 -8.45 36.12
C GLU A 653 -4.50 -8.75 35.88
N THR A 654 -3.62 -7.74 35.89
CA THR A 654 -2.17 -7.92 35.74
C THR A 654 -1.51 -8.53 36.99
N THR A 655 -2.12 -8.40 38.16
CA THR A 655 -1.64 -9.11 39.37
C THR A 655 -2.10 -10.57 39.35
N SER A 656 -3.37 -10.81 39.00
CA SER A 656 -3.90 -12.16 38.80
C SER A 656 -3.12 -12.94 37.74
N ALA A 657 -2.68 -12.25 36.67
CA ALA A 657 -1.73 -12.74 35.68
C ALA A 657 -0.45 -13.28 36.31
N LEU A 658 0.22 -12.41 37.06
CA LEU A 658 1.53 -12.67 37.61
C LEU A 658 1.47 -13.84 38.60
N GLU A 659 0.43 -13.90 39.42
CA GLU A 659 0.19 -15.01 40.35
C GLU A 659 -0.02 -16.33 39.62
N ARG A 660 -0.85 -16.34 38.56
CA ARG A 660 -1.07 -17.54 37.75
C ARG A 660 0.22 -18.02 37.10
N PHE A 661 1.00 -17.12 36.50
CA PHE A 661 2.29 -17.45 35.90
C PHE A 661 3.26 -18.05 36.91
N ARG A 662 3.38 -17.44 38.10
CA ARG A 662 4.25 -17.93 39.17
C ARG A 662 3.79 -19.28 39.74
N LYS A 663 2.48 -19.55 39.77
CA LYS A 663 1.91 -20.75 40.39
C LYS A 663 1.88 -21.97 39.46
N LEU A 664 1.61 -21.76 38.17
CA LEU A 664 1.35 -22.84 37.22
C LEU A 664 2.62 -23.32 36.48
N TYR A 665 3.67 -22.49 36.33
CA TYR A 665 4.76 -22.79 35.41
C TYR A 665 6.16 -22.44 35.92
N ARG A 666 7.20 -23.13 35.39
CA ARG A 666 8.61 -22.71 35.42
C ARG A 666 8.98 -21.74 34.27
N GLN A 667 7.99 -21.17 33.57
CA GLN A 667 8.23 -20.28 32.43
C GLN A 667 8.25 -18.83 32.91
N ASP A 668 9.44 -18.23 32.91
CA ASP A 668 9.69 -16.94 33.54
C ASP A 668 9.28 -15.73 32.67
N PHE A 669 8.92 -15.98 31.40
CA PHE A 669 8.75 -14.93 30.40
C PHE A 669 7.39 -14.24 30.48
N GLY A 670 6.31 -14.99 30.72
CA GLY A 670 5.01 -14.45 31.07
C GLY A 670 5.06 -13.58 32.32
N ALA A 671 5.67 -14.10 33.40
CA ALA A 671 5.86 -13.37 34.66
C ALA A 671 6.69 -12.08 34.47
N ALA A 672 7.79 -12.13 33.72
CA ALA A 672 8.59 -10.94 33.38
C ALA A 672 7.79 -9.89 32.61
N THR A 673 6.88 -10.32 31.73
CA THR A 673 6.03 -9.41 30.96
C THR A 673 4.98 -8.75 31.86
N ALA A 674 4.32 -9.52 32.73
CA ALA A 674 3.37 -8.99 33.70
C ALA A 674 4.03 -8.00 34.67
N LEU A 675 5.26 -8.28 35.15
CA LEU A 675 6.04 -7.36 35.97
C LEU A 675 6.35 -6.03 35.26
N ARG A 676 6.71 -6.09 33.97
CA ARG A 676 6.94 -4.90 33.15
C ARG A 676 5.66 -4.07 33.00
N ASP A 677 4.52 -4.73 32.83
CA ASP A 677 3.23 -4.06 32.63
C ASP A 677 2.70 -3.46 33.94
N LEU A 678 2.93 -4.10 35.09
CA LEU A 678 2.75 -3.50 36.42
C LEU A 678 3.63 -2.26 36.59
N GLY A 679 4.90 -2.33 36.18
CA GLY A 679 5.80 -1.17 36.22
C GLY A 679 5.28 0.00 35.36
N TYR A 680 4.69 -0.28 34.20
CA TYR A 680 4.04 0.74 33.37
C TYR A 680 2.75 1.30 34.00
N LEU A 681 1.97 0.46 34.67
CA LEU A 681 0.79 0.88 35.42
C LEU A 681 1.17 1.80 36.59
N ALA A 682 2.15 1.42 37.40
CA ALA A 682 2.68 2.24 38.50
C ALA A 682 3.22 3.58 37.98
N TYR A 683 3.92 3.57 36.84
CA TYR A 683 4.35 4.79 36.16
C TYR A 683 3.17 5.67 35.76
N SER A 684 2.10 5.07 35.23
CA SER A 684 0.90 5.80 34.80
C SER A 684 0.11 6.41 35.98
N LYS A 685 0.18 5.78 37.16
CA LYS A 685 -0.37 6.33 38.42
C LYS A 685 0.52 7.42 39.05
N GLY A 686 1.76 7.58 38.59
CA GLY A 686 2.74 8.51 39.17
C GLY A 686 3.58 7.91 40.32
N GLU A 687 3.49 6.61 40.55
CA GLU A 687 4.22 5.88 41.60
C GLU A 687 5.63 5.50 41.10
N PHE A 688 6.45 6.50 40.76
CA PHE A 688 7.73 6.29 40.08
C PHE A 688 8.72 5.35 40.81
N PRO A 689 8.86 5.39 42.16
CA PRO A 689 9.71 4.44 42.87
C PRO A 689 9.26 2.98 42.69
N LEU A 690 7.95 2.71 42.79
CA LEU A 690 7.39 1.38 42.57
C LEU A 690 7.58 0.93 41.12
N ALA A 691 7.34 1.84 40.17
CA ALA A 691 7.58 1.61 38.75
C ALA A 691 9.03 1.20 38.45
N LYS A 692 10.00 1.86 39.11
CA LYS A 692 11.43 1.53 39.00
C LYS A 692 11.68 0.09 39.48
N THR A 693 11.26 -0.24 40.70
CA THR A 693 11.47 -1.57 41.29
C THR A 693 10.84 -2.69 40.46
N GLN A 694 9.60 -2.50 39.98
CA GLN A 694 8.90 -3.51 39.17
C GLN A 694 9.54 -3.67 37.78
N THR A 695 9.99 -2.57 37.16
CA THR A 695 10.68 -2.62 35.85
C THR A 695 12.08 -3.23 35.97
N GLU A 696 12.80 -2.98 37.07
CA GLU A 696 14.09 -3.64 37.36
C GLU A 696 13.91 -5.15 37.55
N ALA A 697 12.89 -5.56 38.31
CA ALA A 697 12.56 -6.98 38.46
C ALA A 697 12.26 -7.63 37.09
N ALA A 698 11.46 -6.98 36.25
CA ALA A 698 11.19 -7.45 34.89
C ALA A 698 12.46 -7.56 34.04
N ARG A 699 13.35 -6.56 34.11
CA ARG A 699 14.64 -6.57 33.40
C ARG A 699 15.47 -7.79 33.80
N CYS A 700 15.66 -8.01 35.10
CA CYS A 700 16.45 -9.13 35.62
C CYS A 700 15.91 -10.48 35.14
N GLU A 701 14.59 -10.64 35.12
CA GLU A 701 13.97 -11.86 34.59
C GLU A 701 14.20 -12.04 33.08
N PHE A 702 14.05 -10.97 32.28
CA PHE A 702 14.33 -11.05 30.85
C PHE A 702 15.82 -11.33 30.54
N GLU A 703 16.74 -10.76 31.32
CA GLU A 703 18.17 -11.04 31.21
C GLU A 703 18.48 -12.51 31.51
N ARG A 704 17.91 -13.05 32.61
CA ARG A 704 18.05 -14.46 32.97
C ARG A 704 17.53 -15.40 31.88
N LEU A 705 16.47 -15.00 31.18
CA LEU A 705 15.88 -15.75 30.05
C LEU A 705 16.64 -15.58 28.71
N GLY A 706 17.71 -14.79 28.68
CA GLY A 706 18.43 -14.46 27.44
C GLY A 706 17.62 -13.59 26.47
N ARG A 707 16.56 -12.93 26.94
CA ARG A 707 15.61 -12.12 26.14
C ARG A 707 16.09 -10.67 26.04
N ARG A 708 17.22 -10.48 25.37
CA ARG A 708 17.94 -9.18 25.28
C ARG A 708 17.07 -8.02 24.78
N LEU A 709 16.24 -8.24 23.75
CA LEU A 709 15.35 -7.19 23.24
C LEU A 709 14.37 -6.70 24.33
N GLN A 710 13.76 -7.62 25.08
CA GLN A 710 12.83 -7.31 26.16
C GLN A 710 13.54 -6.67 27.36
N ALA A 711 14.75 -7.12 27.68
CA ALA A 711 15.60 -6.48 28.68
C ALA A 711 15.92 -5.03 28.32
N ALA A 712 16.36 -4.76 27.08
CA ALA A 712 16.61 -3.42 26.58
C ALA A 712 15.36 -2.51 26.60
N GLN A 713 14.17 -3.07 26.33
CA GLN A 713 12.91 -2.33 26.49
C GLN A 713 12.65 -1.92 27.95
N CYS A 714 13.04 -2.75 28.91
CA CYS A 714 12.96 -2.43 30.34
C CYS A 714 14.01 -1.38 30.72
N ILE A 715 15.26 -1.49 30.24
CA ILE A 715 16.30 -0.47 30.45
C ILE A 715 15.83 0.89 29.92
N ARG A 716 15.21 0.95 28.73
CA ARG A 716 14.60 2.18 28.22
C ARG A 716 13.49 2.71 29.12
N ASN A 717 12.62 1.84 29.67
CA ASN A 717 11.59 2.25 30.63
C ASN A 717 12.22 2.84 31.89
N LEU A 718 13.31 2.26 32.40
CA LEU A 718 14.05 2.80 33.54
C LEU A 718 14.62 4.19 33.24
N GLY A 719 15.14 4.41 32.03
CA GLY A 719 15.55 5.75 31.59
C GLY A 719 14.40 6.77 31.62
N GLN A 720 13.20 6.38 31.19
CA GLN A 720 12.01 7.24 31.26
C GLN A 720 11.56 7.49 32.72
N ILE A 721 11.61 6.47 33.57
CA ILE A 721 11.26 6.58 35.00
C ILE A 721 12.27 7.50 35.71
N ALA A 722 13.56 7.36 35.44
CA ALA A 722 14.62 8.21 35.99
C ALA A 722 14.43 9.69 35.62
N LEU A 723 13.97 10.00 34.40
CA LEU A 723 13.59 11.37 34.04
C LEU A 723 12.41 11.90 34.85
N SER A 724 11.48 11.03 35.23
CA SER A 724 10.31 11.42 36.05
C SER A 724 10.65 11.52 37.54
N LEU A 725 11.83 11.03 37.94
CA LEU A 725 12.43 11.16 39.27
C LEU A 725 13.47 12.30 39.33
N ASP A 726 13.54 13.16 38.31
CA ASP A 726 14.51 14.26 38.19
C ASP A 726 16.00 13.84 38.22
N SER A 727 16.32 12.64 37.70
CA SER A 727 17.68 12.11 37.56
C SER A 727 18.13 11.99 36.09
N PRO A 728 18.43 13.10 35.39
CA PRO A 728 18.73 13.09 33.95
C PRO A 728 20.04 12.36 33.60
N GLU A 729 21.05 12.36 34.48
CA GLU A 729 22.32 11.65 34.27
C GLU A 729 22.11 10.12 34.30
N GLU A 730 21.33 9.63 35.27
CA GLU A 730 20.96 8.22 35.38
C GLU A 730 20.11 7.80 34.18
N ALA A 731 19.17 8.65 33.76
CA ALA A 731 18.36 8.42 32.58
C ALA A 731 19.21 8.29 31.30
N GLU A 732 20.17 9.18 31.09
CA GLU A 732 21.08 9.13 29.94
C GLU A 732 21.86 7.81 29.89
N GLN A 733 22.38 7.36 31.03
CA GLN A 733 23.10 6.08 31.13
C GLN A 733 22.22 4.90 30.73
N TYR A 734 20.98 4.83 31.26
CA TYR A 734 20.04 3.78 30.87
C TYR A 734 19.71 3.81 29.37
N LEU A 735 19.43 5.00 28.81
CA LEU A 735 19.05 5.13 27.40
C LEU A 735 20.18 4.72 26.46
N LEU A 736 21.43 5.10 26.77
CA LEU A 736 22.61 4.68 26.01
C LEU A 736 22.89 3.17 26.13
N ALA A 737 22.74 2.61 27.33
CA ALA A 737 22.86 1.16 27.54
C ALA A 737 21.80 0.39 26.72
N ALA A 738 20.56 0.86 26.70
CA ALA A 738 19.49 0.26 25.89
C ALA A 738 19.78 0.33 24.39
N ILE A 739 20.41 1.40 23.89
CA ILE A 739 20.84 1.51 22.50
C ILE A 739 21.95 0.50 22.21
N SER A 740 23.00 0.45 23.05
CA SER A 740 24.13 -0.46 22.87
C SER A 740 23.71 -1.93 22.86
N GLU A 741 22.71 -2.30 23.66
CA GLU A 741 22.14 -3.65 23.70
C GLU A 741 21.50 -4.06 22.36
N VAL A 742 20.75 -3.14 21.72
CA VAL A 742 19.92 -3.46 20.56
C VAL A 742 20.54 -3.07 19.21
N GLU A 743 21.59 -2.27 19.21
CA GLU A 743 22.30 -1.83 18.00
C GLU A 743 22.82 -3.03 17.16
N PRO A 744 23.39 -4.10 17.76
CA PRO A 744 23.74 -5.31 17.01
C PRO A 744 22.55 -6.08 16.42
N MET A 745 21.32 -5.80 16.87
CA MET A 745 20.10 -6.47 16.40
C MET A 745 19.52 -5.85 15.13
N GLY A 746 20.11 -4.76 14.62
CA GLY A 746 19.69 -4.10 13.39
C GLY A 746 18.23 -3.65 13.40
N ALA A 747 17.46 -4.09 12.41
CA ALA A 747 16.06 -3.68 12.22
C ALA A 747 15.15 -3.99 13.43
N VAL A 748 15.41 -5.10 14.13
CA VAL A 748 14.61 -5.53 15.30
C VAL A 748 14.78 -4.56 16.49
N GLY A 749 15.97 -3.97 16.64
CA GLY A 749 16.29 -3.01 17.68
C GLY A 749 15.83 -1.57 17.39
N ARG A 750 15.55 -1.25 16.12
CA ARG A 750 15.34 0.12 15.63
C ARG A 750 14.28 0.89 16.40
N GLN A 751 13.17 0.25 16.80
CA GLN A 751 12.11 0.92 17.58
C GLN A 751 12.56 1.30 18.99
N VAL A 752 13.40 0.48 19.63
CA VAL A 752 13.96 0.79 20.95
C VAL A 752 14.90 1.99 20.82
N VAL A 753 15.80 1.98 19.83
CA VAL A 753 16.71 3.10 19.53
C VAL A 753 15.95 4.40 19.28
N ALA A 754 14.89 4.35 18.48
CA ALA A 754 14.06 5.52 18.18
C ALA A 754 13.47 6.13 19.45
N ARG A 755 12.91 5.29 20.34
CA ARG A 755 12.36 5.75 21.62
C ARG A 755 13.43 6.25 22.57
N CYS A 756 14.64 5.67 22.56
CA CYS A 756 15.76 6.16 23.34
C CYS A 756 16.20 7.55 22.87
N ASN A 757 16.36 7.73 21.55
CA ASN A 757 16.71 9.02 20.95
C ASN A 757 15.72 10.14 21.29
N LYS A 758 14.41 9.83 21.39
CA LYS A 758 13.41 10.78 21.87
C LYS A 758 13.73 11.30 23.28
N TYR A 759 14.01 10.39 24.22
CA TYR A 759 14.27 10.79 25.60
C TYR A 759 15.66 11.44 25.77
N LEU A 760 16.67 11.00 24.99
CA LEU A 760 17.96 11.69 24.91
C LEU A 760 17.82 13.11 24.35
N GLY A 761 16.95 13.31 23.36
CA GLY A 761 16.60 14.64 22.84
C GLY A 761 16.00 15.51 23.94
N ARG A 762 15.10 14.97 24.77
CA ARG A 762 14.54 15.68 25.93
C ARG A 762 15.59 16.04 26.97
N ILE A 763 16.56 15.16 27.25
CA ILE A 763 17.69 15.47 28.14
C ILE A 763 18.54 16.61 27.58
N CYS A 764 18.87 16.56 26.29
CA CYS A 764 19.61 17.64 25.61
C CYS A 764 18.84 18.96 25.67
N HIS A 765 17.52 18.91 25.48
CA HIS A 765 16.64 20.07 25.57
C HIS A 765 16.65 20.69 26.98
N MET A 766 16.51 19.88 28.04
CA MET A 766 16.60 20.36 29.43
C MET A 766 17.96 20.98 29.77
N ARG A 767 19.03 20.55 29.10
CA ARG A 767 20.40 21.10 29.22
C ARG A 767 20.65 22.32 28.32
N GLY A 768 19.65 22.81 27.59
CA GLY A 768 19.77 23.95 26.66
C GLY A 768 20.51 23.64 25.35
N GLN A 769 20.78 22.37 25.04
CA GLN A 769 21.46 21.94 23.82
C GLN A 769 20.45 21.77 22.67
N LEU A 770 19.89 22.89 22.19
CA LEU A 770 18.74 22.90 21.28
C LEU A 770 19.02 22.18 19.94
N ASP A 771 20.17 22.42 19.30
CA ASP A 771 20.53 21.79 18.02
C ASP A 771 20.69 20.27 18.14
N ARG A 772 21.28 19.84 19.26
CA ARG A 772 21.49 18.41 19.54
C ARG A 772 20.17 17.72 19.86
N ALA A 773 19.26 18.41 20.55
CA ALA A 773 17.90 17.93 20.79
C ALA A 773 17.13 17.75 19.47
N ASP A 774 17.20 18.74 18.56
CA ASP A 774 16.53 18.68 17.25
C ASP A 774 17.04 17.49 16.42
N ALA A 775 18.36 17.32 16.33
CA ALA A 775 18.96 16.19 15.62
C ALA A 775 18.56 14.83 16.22
N LEU A 776 18.39 14.73 17.54
CA LEU A 776 17.95 13.50 18.20
C LEU A 776 16.47 13.23 18.01
N TYR A 777 15.62 14.27 18.00
CA TYR A 777 14.21 14.14 17.64
C TYR A 777 14.03 13.72 16.19
N ASP A 778 14.85 14.26 15.27
CA ASP A 778 14.87 13.84 13.87
C ASP A 778 15.31 12.39 13.70
N LYS A 779 16.38 11.98 14.38
CA LYS A 779 16.81 10.57 14.42
C LYS A 779 15.70 9.67 14.96
N SER A 780 15.03 10.08 16.04
CA SER A 780 13.88 9.35 16.60
C SER A 780 12.76 9.22 15.57
N ARG A 781 12.40 10.31 14.89
CA ARG A 781 11.36 10.35 13.86
C ARG A 781 11.68 9.46 12.66
N ILE A 782 12.91 9.51 12.16
CA ILE A 782 13.37 8.68 11.03
C ILE A 782 13.38 7.20 11.42
N GLN A 783 13.91 6.86 12.61
CA GLN A 783 14.04 5.47 13.05
C GLN A 783 12.72 4.84 13.49
N SER A 784 11.79 5.63 14.05
CA SER A 784 10.42 5.20 14.29
C SER A 784 9.65 4.91 13.00
N GLY A 785 10.14 5.42 11.86
CA GLY A 785 9.41 5.42 10.59
C GLY A 785 8.22 6.39 10.65
N LYS A 786 7.62 6.68 9.49
CA LYS A 786 6.43 7.56 9.38
C LYS A 786 5.12 6.92 9.87
N PHE A 787 5.15 5.70 10.42
CA PHE A 787 4.00 4.97 10.99
C PHE A 787 3.47 5.55 12.32
N GLY A 788 3.85 6.78 12.64
CA GLY A 788 3.86 7.28 14.00
C GLY A 788 2.61 8.00 14.45
N SER A 789 1.79 8.60 13.58
CA SER A 789 0.92 9.73 13.96
C SER A 789 -0.12 9.45 15.07
N GLU A 790 -0.34 8.19 15.45
CA GLU A 790 -1.32 7.78 16.45
C GLU A 790 -0.77 6.85 17.54
N THR A 791 0.54 6.83 17.72
CA THR A 791 1.15 6.16 18.88
C THR A 791 1.37 7.15 20.00
N LEU A 792 1.21 6.71 21.25
CA LEU A 792 1.65 7.47 22.43
C LEU A 792 3.11 7.93 22.29
N GLY A 793 3.93 7.15 21.58
CA GLY A 793 5.31 7.45 21.24
C GLY A 793 5.47 8.74 20.42
N PHE A 794 4.64 8.90 19.38
CA PHE A 794 4.61 10.07 18.50
C PHE A 794 3.93 11.27 19.14
N ALA A 795 2.77 11.11 19.76
CA ALA A 795 2.08 12.22 20.44
C ALA A 795 3.05 12.94 21.40
N ARG A 796 3.81 12.13 22.16
CA ARG A 796 4.83 12.64 23.07
C ARG A 796 6.07 13.19 22.37
N LEU A 797 6.46 12.65 21.20
CA LEU A 797 7.55 13.22 20.40
C LEU A 797 7.15 14.59 19.85
N SER A 798 5.98 14.71 19.24
CA SER A 798 5.44 15.97 18.72
C SER A 798 5.27 16.99 19.83
N TYR A 799 4.80 16.59 21.01
CA TYR A 799 4.77 17.46 22.18
C TYR A 799 6.17 17.98 22.56
N PHE A 800 7.18 17.11 22.64
CA PHE A 800 8.56 17.51 22.94
C PHE A 800 9.18 18.41 21.86
N VAL A 801 8.91 18.12 20.59
CA VAL A 801 9.33 18.99 19.48
C VAL A 801 8.61 20.33 19.55
N GLY A 802 7.33 20.36 19.91
CA GLY A 802 6.57 21.58 20.16
C GLY A 802 7.24 22.46 21.20
N LEU A 803 7.58 21.90 22.37
CA LEU A 803 8.32 22.61 23.42
C LEU A 803 9.69 23.11 22.92
N LEU A 804 10.44 22.31 22.16
CA LEU A 804 11.70 22.74 21.58
C LEU A 804 11.52 23.93 20.62
N ARG A 805 10.46 23.92 19.80
CA ARG A 805 10.15 25.00 18.85
C ARG A 805 9.74 26.29 19.58
N VAL A 806 9.10 26.21 20.74
CA VAL A 806 8.86 27.37 21.62
C VAL A 806 10.18 28.00 22.04
N ASP A 807 11.13 27.20 22.55
CA ASP A 807 12.43 27.70 23.02
C ASP A 807 13.32 28.22 21.86
N GLN A 808 13.09 27.74 20.64
CA GLN A 808 13.71 28.27 19.42
C GLN A 808 12.98 29.50 18.84
N MET A 809 11.94 30.01 19.50
CA MET A 809 11.10 31.13 19.03
C MET A 809 10.36 30.86 17.69
N ARG A 810 10.16 29.59 17.33
CA ARG A 810 9.45 29.14 16.10
C ARG A 810 7.99 28.86 16.40
N VAL A 811 7.23 29.91 16.75
CA VAL A 811 5.86 29.83 17.29
C VAL A 811 4.88 29.09 16.36
N GLN A 812 4.91 29.34 15.05
CA GLN A 812 3.98 28.69 14.12
C GLN A 812 4.20 27.17 14.04
N GLU A 813 5.45 26.73 14.08
CA GLU A 813 5.78 25.31 14.09
C GLU A 813 5.43 24.66 15.42
N ALA A 814 5.62 25.36 16.54
CA ALA A 814 5.19 24.89 17.85
C ALA A 814 3.67 24.65 17.89
N VAL A 815 2.86 25.57 17.35
CA VAL A 815 1.41 25.41 17.24
C VAL A 815 1.04 24.18 16.42
N CYS A 816 1.71 23.95 15.30
CA CYS A 816 1.48 22.75 14.48
C CYS A 816 1.80 21.47 15.26
N GLN A 817 2.93 21.43 15.97
CA GLN A 817 3.37 20.25 16.72
C GLN A 817 2.48 19.96 17.93
N PHE A 818 2.01 20.99 18.65
CA PHE A 818 1.05 20.81 19.73
C PHE A 818 -0.34 20.41 19.22
N GLY A 819 -0.76 20.92 18.07
CA GLY A 819 -2.00 20.47 17.40
C GLY A 819 -1.93 19.00 16.99
N ASP A 820 -0.79 18.56 16.45
CA ASP A 820 -0.54 17.15 16.16
C ASP A 820 -0.59 16.29 17.42
N ALA A 821 0.11 16.70 18.49
CA ALA A 821 0.12 15.99 19.76
C ALA A 821 -1.29 15.91 20.39
N LEU A 822 -2.04 17.01 20.40
CA LEU A 822 -3.40 17.10 20.95
C LEU A 822 -4.34 16.13 20.25
N ASN A 823 -4.35 16.14 18.91
CA ASN A 823 -5.18 15.26 18.11
C ASN A 823 -4.85 13.79 18.39
N SER A 824 -3.56 13.46 18.48
CA SER A 824 -3.12 12.11 18.84
C SER A 824 -3.56 11.73 20.27
N TYR A 825 -3.42 12.61 21.26
CA TYR A 825 -3.79 12.28 22.65
C TYR A 825 -5.29 12.09 22.84
N ARG A 826 -6.14 12.94 22.25
CA ARG A 826 -7.60 12.79 22.28
C ARG A 826 -8.05 11.47 21.67
N ARG A 827 -7.46 11.08 20.53
CA ARG A 827 -7.77 9.80 19.87
C ARG A 827 -7.36 8.58 20.69
N ILE A 828 -6.28 8.67 21.46
CA ILE A 828 -5.82 7.59 22.35
C ILE A 828 -6.63 7.58 23.67
N GLY A 829 -7.51 8.56 23.91
CA GLY A 829 -8.26 8.68 25.16
C GLY A 829 -7.43 9.23 26.33
N ARG A 830 -6.35 9.97 26.02
CA ARG A 830 -5.43 10.56 27.00
C ARG A 830 -5.79 12.01 27.29
N GLU A 831 -6.93 12.20 27.96
CA GLU A 831 -7.51 13.52 28.22
C GLU A 831 -6.59 14.44 29.03
N ARG A 832 -5.80 13.88 29.95
CA ARG A 832 -4.85 14.68 30.75
C ARG A 832 -3.76 15.30 29.87
N GLU A 833 -3.11 14.49 29.02
CA GLU A 833 -2.09 14.99 28.11
C GLU A 833 -2.66 15.84 26.97
N ALA A 834 -3.91 15.58 26.56
CA ALA A 834 -4.64 16.46 25.66
C ALA A 834 -4.84 17.86 26.27
N ALA A 835 -5.30 17.93 27.53
CA ALA A 835 -5.45 19.19 28.25
C ALA A 835 -4.12 19.95 28.42
N GLU A 836 -3.00 19.23 28.60
CA GLU A 836 -1.66 19.83 28.61
C GLU A 836 -1.32 20.49 27.26
N CYS A 837 -1.61 19.82 26.14
CA CYS A 837 -1.41 20.39 24.80
C CYS A 837 -2.32 21.62 24.55
N GLU A 838 -3.56 21.59 25.03
CA GLU A 838 -4.49 22.73 24.94
C GLU A 838 -3.99 23.93 25.75
N CYS A 839 -3.45 23.69 26.94
CA CYS A 839 -2.85 24.73 27.77
C CYS A 839 -1.66 25.39 27.06
N GLU A 840 -0.77 24.61 26.45
CA GLU A 840 0.35 25.16 25.67
C GLU A 840 -0.13 25.93 24.43
N LEU A 841 -1.14 25.44 23.71
CA LEU A 841 -1.75 26.16 22.58
C LEU A 841 -2.38 27.50 23.02
N GLN A 842 -3.05 27.52 24.17
CA GLN A 842 -3.63 28.75 24.73
C GLN A 842 -2.53 29.77 25.08
N LYS A 843 -1.44 29.34 25.72
CA LYS A 843 -0.28 30.21 26.01
C LYS A 843 0.34 30.79 24.74
N LEU A 844 0.42 30.03 23.66
CA LEU A 844 0.94 30.53 22.39
C LEU A 844 -0.03 31.46 21.66
N SER A 845 -1.34 31.28 21.88
CA SER A 845 -2.37 32.17 21.32
C SER A 845 -2.38 33.56 21.98
N SER A 846 -2.04 33.66 23.27
CA SER A 846 -1.94 34.95 23.98
C SER A 846 -0.67 35.72 23.63
N ILE A 847 0.36 35.07 23.10
CA ILE A 847 1.59 35.71 22.59
C ILE A 847 1.37 36.32 21.17
N ARG A 848 0.29 35.93 20.48
CA ARG A 848 -0.12 36.49 19.16
C ARG A 848 -0.95 37.77 19.27
N GLN A 849 -1.48 38.10 20.45
CA GLN A 849 -2.16 39.36 20.75
C GLN A 849 -1.15 40.36 21.31
#